data_AF-A0ABD5PR30-F1
#
_entry.id   AF-A0ABD5PR30-F1
#
_cell.length_a   1.000
_cell.length_b   1.000
_cell.length_c   1.000
_cell.angle_alpha   90.00
_cell.angle_beta   90.00
_cell.angle_gamma   90.00
#
_symmetry.space_group_name_H-M   'P 1'
#
loop_
_entity.id
_entity.type
_entity.pdbx_description
1 polymer ?
#
loop_
_entity_poly.entity_id
_entity_poly.type
_entity_poly.pdbx_seq_one_letter_code
_entity_poly.pdbx_strand_id
1 'polypeptide(L)'
;MVKADFPSSIDPRVKFLDRYTVWDIIRISILASIGWLLAESAGATIGIFLGFLLTEFKLGGKTLDAYLIDAVQRITTAPTVSSPELRKLVDGTVILDDDTVLRIVRVSSHDLDYASEPERRANRDTVSELLNGVDCPVEIYSRQRLVDLSEYLGANGSTVTTDHYVIVKSSRQTLAENHREVKRRGSEVRGLLTAGDLYAESLTGAELKAAVENLYLGKLRLSRKGFETEYGQKRVCRMLYIDEYPGQLPLGWIAEVLNQKNPGLIDVVQDVKPVSNYQRSWMDRMLARVRTEISATWRPSRQASLREQEHGIEQRMDAEASGETLVNHGIYVVARGETSSEADKTMDAVKSVLNRLRVETREPRYSNQAVKAISAFHRCRFDESEIVPGDSAATGFTFGTKDSIEAGGIKIGDHRNDAPVILDRFSWDASHITVMGKNGSGKTYWTGLTLVRSAIAYDDLEIYIVDPKKGDYSDIVDALDGETVFISQADFNGNRNDVVRFTVEDPSRDNTEKLAETVRHIHRQASKTDRKTLVVIDEAHRVTTKGNRIYQDGVQALSNLIRETRHKNVAATLVTQNADEFTRSNEGRNILRNVDCNLFFKQKDVASQVTDFFQLSEKQSVELRKLRTGNSLPFSEAIVKGPVDTRIRVQASQEEHRLLENSENRDMMLPSLDSAGSVEPRTEENGEKKSRADGGHKTMSTDNTDSGSTEECGFLKVIGFVLGAPIGLFECGLLAGFPVATALHWNDMLTSVLPINGLPLNGTLVDVLAVWTATLIAAELLWTLLLSVDNWLAQPRR
;
A
#
# COMPACT_ATOMS: atom_id res chain seq x y z
N MET A 1 3.09 13.90 -17.93
CA MET A 1 2.71 13.80 -16.50
C MET A 1 1.39 14.50 -16.34
N VAL A 2 0.33 13.70 -16.39
CA VAL A 2 -1.03 14.11 -16.05
C VAL A 2 -1.04 14.54 -14.58
N LYS A 3 -1.37 15.81 -14.33
CA LYS A 3 -1.62 16.34 -12.99
C LYS A 3 -3.09 16.73 -12.91
N ALA A 4 -3.70 16.61 -11.74
CA ALA A 4 -5.00 17.21 -11.48
C ALA A 4 -4.84 18.36 -10.49
N ASP A 5 -5.71 19.35 -10.66
CA ASP A 5 -5.84 20.43 -9.71
C ASP A 5 -6.65 19.95 -8.50
N PHE A 6 -6.26 20.40 -7.31
CA PHE A 6 -6.98 20.14 -6.07
C PHE A 6 -7.41 21.47 -5.47
N PRO A 7 -8.67 21.58 -5.02
CA PRO A 7 -9.15 22.80 -4.40
C PRO A 7 -8.55 22.96 -2.99
N SER A 8 -8.36 24.21 -2.57
CA SER A 8 -7.88 24.54 -1.22
C SER A 8 -8.84 24.03 -0.13
N SER A 9 -8.29 23.74 1.05
CA SER A 9 -9.04 23.27 2.20
C SER A 9 -10.06 24.32 2.67
N ILE A 10 -11.23 23.87 3.12
CA ILE A 10 -12.27 24.76 3.64
C ILE A 10 -12.14 24.79 5.17
N ASP A 11 -11.81 25.96 5.77
CA ASP A 11 -11.90 26.11 7.24
C ASP A 11 -13.35 26.43 7.62
N PRO A 12 -14.12 25.50 8.21
CA PRO A 12 -15.52 25.75 8.55
C PRO A 12 -15.69 26.65 9.79
N ARG A 13 -14.60 26.97 10.52
CA ARG A 13 -14.69 27.57 11.85
C ARG A 13 -14.91 29.09 11.77
N VAL A 14 -16.08 29.53 12.23
CA VAL A 14 -16.37 30.95 12.47
C VAL A 14 -15.52 31.44 13.64
N LYS A 15 -14.66 32.42 13.40
CA LYS A 15 -13.85 33.10 14.44
C LYS A 15 -14.42 34.49 14.72
N PHE A 16 -14.89 34.71 15.93
CA PHE A 16 -15.26 36.01 16.46
C PHE A 16 -14.00 36.78 16.88
N LEU A 17 -13.92 38.07 16.52
CA LEU A 17 -12.75 38.93 16.76
C LEU A 17 -11.42 38.32 16.26
N ASP A 18 -11.44 37.57 15.15
CA ASP A 18 -10.27 36.87 14.60
C ASP A 18 -9.62 35.83 15.54
N ARG A 19 -10.21 35.54 16.71
CA ARG A 19 -9.56 34.71 17.76
C ARG A 19 -10.41 33.57 18.31
N TYR A 20 -11.69 33.80 18.56
CA TYR A 20 -12.50 32.88 19.37
C TYR A 20 -13.57 32.21 18.53
N THR A 21 -13.66 30.89 18.57
CA THR A 21 -14.76 30.17 17.92
C THR A 21 -16.06 30.34 18.71
N VAL A 22 -17.22 30.08 18.08
CA VAL A 22 -18.52 30.05 18.77
C VAL A 22 -18.48 29.10 19.98
N TRP A 23 -17.76 27.98 19.85
CA TRP A 23 -17.57 27.04 20.95
C TRP A 23 -16.72 27.61 22.07
N ASP A 24 -15.71 28.43 21.79
CA ASP A 24 -14.92 29.12 22.82
C ASP A 24 -15.79 30.11 23.60
N ILE A 25 -16.68 30.83 22.92
CA ILE A 25 -17.65 31.74 23.55
C ILE A 25 -18.62 30.96 24.45
N ILE A 26 -19.15 29.84 23.95
CA ILE A 26 -20.04 28.96 24.72
C ILE A 26 -19.31 28.43 25.96
N ARG A 27 -18.05 28.01 25.84
CA ARG A 27 -17.23 27.52 26.97
C ARG A 27 -17.03 28.58 28.03
N ILE A 28 -16.64 29.79 27.63
CA ILE A 28 -16.49 30.93 28.56
C ILE A 28 -17.83 31.22 29.24
N SER A 29 -18.94 31.18 28.50
CA SER A 29 -20.28 31.43 29.03
C SER A 29 -20.76 30.34 30.01
N ILE A 30 -20.44 29.08 29.75
CA ILE A 30 -20.76 27.95 30.65
C ILE A 30 -19.99 28.10 31.97
N LEU A 31 -18.68 28.37 31.92
CA LEU A 31 -17.88 28.55 33.13
C LEU A 31 -18.29 29.80 33.90
N ALA A 32 -18.66 30.88 33.21
CA ALA A 32 -19.26 32.06 33.82
C ALA A 32 -20.58 31.73 34.52
N SER A 33 -21.43 30.92 33.90
CA SER A 33 -22.74 30.52 34.46
C SER A 33 -22.59 29.59 35.68
N ILE A 34 -21.66 28.64 35.62
CA ILE A 34 -21.32 27.77 36.77
C ILE A 34 -20.76 28.62 37.91
N GLY A 35 -19.81 29.52 37.60
CA GLY A 35 -19.30 30.46 38.58
C GLY A 35 -20.41 31.31 39.21
N TRP A 36 -21.34 31.80 38.39
CA TRP A 36 -22.49 32.58 38.85
C TRP A 36 -23.41 31.81 39.81
N LEU A 37 -23.66 30.53 39.54
CA LEU A 37 -24.44 29.66 40.41
C LEU A 37 -23.78 29.42 41.78
N LEU A 38 -22.45 29.50 41.87
CA LEU A 38 -21.69 29.15 43.07
C LEU A 38 -21.38 30.33 43.98
N ALA A 39 -21.12 31.51 43.39
CA ALA A 39 -20.71 32.70 44.13
C ALA A 39 -21.19 34.00 43.46
N GLU A 40 -22.34 33.95 42.80
CA GLU A 40 -22.98 35.09 42.13
C GLU A 40 -22.00 35.88 41.25
N SER A 41 -21.93 37.21 41.39
CA SER A 41 -21.10 38.07 40.54
C SER A 41 -19.60 37.79 40.68
N ALA A 42 -19.13 37.45 41.88
CA ALA A 42 -17.73 37.10 42.13
C ALA A 42 -17.36 35.78 41.44
N GLY A 43 -18.23 34.77 41.55
CA GLY A 43 -18.03 33.49 40.88
C GLY A 43 -18.12 33.59 39.36
N ALA A 44 -19.05 34.39 38.83
CA ALA A 44 -19.15 34.64 37.39
C ALA A 44 -17.86 35.22 36.81
N THR A 45 -17.25 36.18 37.52
CA THR A 45 -15.99 36.82 37.11
C THR A 45 -14.83 35.82 37.11
N ILE A 46 -14.75 34.98 38.13
CA ILE A 46 -13.77 33.88 38.20
C ILE A 46 -14.00 32.88 37.06
N GLY A 47 -15.26 32.53 36.78
CA GLY A 47 -15.64 31.63 35.69
C GLY A 47 -15.27 32.17 34.30
N ILE A 48 -15.49 33.46 34.06
CA ILE A 48 -15.05 34.14 32.83
C ILE A 48 -13.52 34.10 32.72
N PHE A 49 -12.81 34.46 33.79
CA PHE A 49 -11.35 34.47 33.80
C PHE A 49 -10.76 33.08 33.57
N LEU A 50 -11.30 32.06 34.23
CA LEU A 50 -10.91 30.66 34.06
C LEU A 50 -11.24 30.16 32.65
N GLY A 51 -12.39 30.56 32.10
CA GLY A 51 -12.78 30.26 30.72
C GLY A 51 -11.80 30.86 29.71
N PHE A 52 -11.45 32.14 29.87
CA PHE A 52 -10.42 32.77 29.06
C PHE A 52 -9.08 32.06 29.19
N LEU A 53 -8.66 31.75 30.41
CA LEU A 53 -7.40 31.05 30.68
C LEU A 53 -7.36 29.66 30.03
N LEU A 54 -8.46 28.90 30.08
CA LEU A 54 -8.55 27.59 29.44
C LEU A 54 -8.59 27.67 27.90
N THR A 55 -9.10 28.76 27.33
CA THR A 55 -9.12 29.00 25.86
C THR A 55 -7.80 29.54 25.31
N GLU A 56 -7.10 30.40 26.04
CA GLU A 56 -5.81 31.00 25.61
C GLU A 56 -4.62 30.09 25.91
N PHE A 57 -4.67 29.30 26.99
CA PHE A 57 -3.57 28.41 27.34
C PHE A 57 -3.57 27.15 26.46
N LYS A 58 -2.89 27.26 25.31
CA LYS A 58 -2.69 26.17 24.36
C LYS A 58 -1.34 25.49 24.59
N LEU A 59 -1.35 24.30 25.20
CA LEU A 59 -0.16 23.45 25.26
C LEU A 59 -0.11 22.59 23.99
N GLY A 60 0.91 22.76 23.14
CA GLY A 60 1.04 21.99 21.90
C GLY A 60 -0.16 22.12 20.94
N GLY A 61 -0.81 23.28 20.91
CA GLY A 61 -1.93 23.57 20.00
C GLY A 61 -3.32 23.15 20.49
N LYS A 62 -3.44 22.53 21.69
CA LYS A 62 -4.73 22.17 22.31
C LYS A 62 -5.00 22.99 23.58
N THR A 63 -6.27 23.31 23.82
CA THR A 63 -6.76 23.91 25.07
C THR A 63 -6.72 22.92 26.23
N LEU A 64 -6.59 23.39 27.47
CA LEU A 64 -6.42 22.55 28.66
C LEU A 64 -7.61 21.61 28.93
N ASP A 65 -8.82 22.07 28.62
CA ASP A 65 -10.07 21.30 28.72
C ASP A 65 -10.09 20.11 27.74
N ALA A 66 -9.52 20.26 26.55
CA ALA A 66 -9.37 19.17 25.59
C ALA A 66 -8.43 18.09 26.14
N TYR A 67 -7.40 18.46 26.91
CA TYR A 67 -6.56 17.49 27.62
C TYR A 67 -7.32 16.78 28.75
N LEU A 68 -8.23 17.49 29.43
CA LEU A 68 -9.05 16.94 30.51
C LEU A 68 -10.10 15.96 29.98
N ILE A 69 -10.79 16.32 28.90
CA ILE A 69 -11.73 15.43 28.19
C ILE A 69 -10.98 14.22 27.62
N ASP A 70 -9.80 14.43 27.01
CA ASP A 70 -8.94 13.35 26.55
C ASP A 70 -8.53 12.43 27.72
N ALA A 71 -8.27 12.97 28.91
CA ALA A 71 -7.91 12.18 30.10
C ALA A 71 -9.10 11.36 30.62
N VAL A 72 -10.30 11.93 30.67
CA VAL A 72 -11.53 11.23 31.08
C VAL A 72 -11.88 10.13 30.08
N GLN A 73 -11.89 10.42 28.78
CA GLN A 73 -12.14 9.42 27.74
C GLN A 73 -11.11 8.28 27.75
N ARG A 74 -9.85 8.57 28.09
CA ARG A 74 -8.81 7.53 28.24
C ARG A 74 -9.07 6.57 29.40
N ILE A 75 -9.73 7.03 30.46
CA ILE A 75 -10.08 6.20 31.62
C ILE A 75 -11.34 5.38 31.32
N THR A 76 -12.27 5.91 30.53
CA THR A 76 -13.58 5.30 30.28
C THR A 76 -13.65 4.44 29.01
N THR A 77 -12.79 4.66 28.01
CA THR A 77 -12.84 3.91 26.74
C THR A 77 -12.20 2.54 26.89
N ALA A 78 -12.95 1.48 26.55
CA ALA A 78 -12.41 0.13 26.50
C ALA A 78 -11.18 0.08 25.56
N PRO A 79 -10.03 -0.46 26.02
CA PRO A 79 -8.77 -0.44 25.27
C PRO A 79 -8.77 -1.34 24.03
N THR A 80 -9.89 -2.00 23.73
CA THR A 80 -10.01 -3.00 22.67
C THR A 80 -11.25 -2.78 21.82
N VAL A 81 -11.07 -2.76 20.49
CA VAL A 81 -12.16 -2.77 19.50
C VAL A 81 -12.26 -4.18 18.94
N SER A 82 -13.41 -4.83 19.10
CA SER A 82 -13.66 -6.15 18.51
C SER A 82 -14.20 -6.00 17.09
N SER A 83 -13.67 -6.77 16.16
CA SER A 83 -14.20 -6.85 14.80
C SER A 83 -15.51 -7.63 14.76
N PRO A 84 -16.48 -7.26 13.89
CA PRO A 84 -17.66 -8.08 13.68
C PRO A 84 -17.28 -9.50 13.26
N GLU A 85 -18.01 -10.50 13.77
CA GLU A 85 -17.78 -11.88 13.37
C GLU A 85 -18.43 -12.16 12.00
N LEU A 86 -17.84 -13.12 11.30
CA LEU A 86 -18.27 -13.53 9.98
C LEU A 86 -19.38 -14.58 10.09
N ARG A 87 -20.59 -14.21 9.67
CA ARG A 87 -21.76 -15.09 9.73
C ARG A 87 -21.73 -16.16 8.66
N LYS A 88 -21.54 -15.75 7.40
CA LYS A 88 -21.58 -16.66 6.24
C LYS A 88 -20.94 -16.04 5.00
N LEU A 89 -20.35 -16.89 4.16
CA LEU A 89 -19.98 -16.58 2.78
C LEU A 89 -21.04 -17.18 1.83
N VAL A 90 -21.68 -16.36 1.00
CA VAL A 90 -22.73 -16.81 0.06
C VAL A 90 -22.54 -16.12 -1.29
N ASP A 91 -22.42 -16.89 -2.38
CA ASP A 91 -22.44 -16.36 -3.75
C ASP A 91 -21.43 -15.21 -3.99
N GLY A 92 -20.25 -15.34 -3.37
CA GLY A 92 -19.18 -14.34 -3.40
C GLY A 92 -19.43 -13.07 -2.56
N THR A 93 -20.44 -13.07 -1.68
CA THR A 93 -20.70 -12.00 -0.71
C THR A 93 -20.31 -12.43 0.70
N VAL A 94 -19.91 -11.46 1.53
CA VAL A 94 -19.60 -11.64 2.94
C VAL A 94 -20.75 -11.07 3.75
N ILE A 95 -21.34 -11.89 4.62
CA ILE A 95 -22.42 -11.48 5.52
C ILE A 95 -21.85 -11.46 6.94
N LEU A 96 -21.96 -10.30 7.59
CA LEU A 96 -21.57 -10.10 8.98
C LEU A 96 -22.75 -10.33 9.93
N ASP A 97 -22.45 -10.48 11.22
CA ASP A 97 -23.46 -10.68 12.26
C ASP A 97 -24.38 -9.48 12.49
N ASP A 98 -23.97 -8.28 12.06
CA ASP A 98 -24.77 -7.05 12.13
C ASP A 98 -25.65 -6.83 10.88
N ASP A 99 -25.88 -7.90 10.09
CA ASP A 99 -26.57 -7.93 8.80
C ASP A 99 -25.97 -7.02 7.72
N THR A 100 -24.73 -6.54 7.91
CA THR A 100 -23.97 -5.88 6.85
C THR A 100 -23.54 -6.91 5.81
N VAL A 101 -23.81 -6.61 4.54
CA VAL A 101 -23.38 -7.41 3.40
C VAL A 101 -22.27 -6.67 2.66
N LEU A 102 -21.21 -7.39 2.31
CA LEU A 102 -20.07 -6.87 1.58
C LEU A 102 -19.81 -7.67 0.31
N ARG A 103 -19.35 -6.99 -0.74
CA ARG A 103 -18.76 -7.59 -1.93
C ARG A 103 -17.33 -7.07 -2.07
N ILE A 104 -16.41 -7.98 -2.32
CA ILE A 104 -15.00 -7.68 -2.51
C ILE A 104 -14.68 -7.94 -3.97
N VAL A 105 -14.18 -6.91 -4.66
CA VAL A 105 -13.66 -6.98 -6.02
C VAL A 105 -12.15 -6.84 -5.93
N ARG A 106 -11.39 -7.85 -6.39
CA ARG A 106 -9.92 -7.77 -6.47
C ARG A 106 -9.55 -7.05 -7.75
N VAL A 107 -8.55 -6.18 -7.67
CA VAL A 107 -8.02 -5.41 -8.81
C VAL A 107 -6.54 -5.75 -8.97
N SER A 108 -6.08 -5.97 -10.20
CA SER A 108 -4.67 -6.21 -10.49
C SER A 108 -3.83 -4.94 -10.35
N SER A 109 -2.57 -5.11 -9.98
CA SER A 109 -1.58 -4.05 -10.02
C SER A 109 -1.15 -3.75 -11.47
N HIS A 110 -0.83 -2.50 -11.76
CA HIS A 110 -0.42 -2.03 -13.08
C HIS A 110 0.74 -1.03 -12.94
N ASP A 111 1.91 -1.34 -13.49
CA ASP A 111 3.09 -0.48 -13.34
C ASP A 111 2.98 0.79 -14.20
N LEU A 112 2.60 1.89 -13.54
CA LEU A 112 2.44 3.19 -14.18
C LEU A 112 3.72 3.69 -14.86
N ASP A 113 4.93 3.26 -14.46
CA ASP A 113 6.19 3.74 -15.06
C ASP A 113 6.40 3.31 -16.51
N TYR A 114 5.70 2.26 -16.91
CA TYR A 114 5.75 1.64 -18.23
C TYR A 114 4.43 1.77 -19.02
N ALA A 115 3.37 2.28 -18.39
CA ALA A 115 2.17 2.74 -19.07
C ALA A 115 2.47 3.97 -19.97
N SER A 116 1.97 3.93 -21.19
CA SER A 116 1.94 5.05 -22.13
C SER A 116 1.05 6.19 -21.62
N GLU A 117 1.23 7.42 -22.11
CA GLU A 117 0.37 8.54 -21.67
C GLU A 117 -1.13 8.33 -22.01
N PRO A 118 -1.51 7.72 -23.16
CA PRO A 118 -2.89 7.30 -23.40
C PRO A 118 -3.41 6.29 -22.37
N GLU A 119 -2.66 5.22 -22.08
CA GLU A 119 -3.04 4.20 -21.07
C GLU A 119 -3.19 4.84 -19.68
N ARG A 120 -2.26 5.73 -19.28
CA ARG A 120 -2.36 6.47 -18.01
C ARG A 120 -3.62 7.33 -17.92
N ARG A 121 -4.02 7.97 -19.03
CA ARG A 121 -5.27 8.75 -19.08
C ARG A 121 -6.47 7.82 -19.02
N ALA A 122 -6.49 6.74 -19.79
CA ALA A 122 -7.56 5.75 -19.76
C ALA A 122 -7.77 5.19 -18.35
N ASN A 123 -6.71 4.75 -17.67
CA ASN A 123 -6.80 4.22 -16.31
C ASN A 123 -7.30 5.27 -15.30
N ARG A 124 -6.85 6.52 -15.43
CA ARG A 124 -7.36 7.64 -14.61
C ARG A 124 -8.84 7.87 -14.89
N ASP A 125 -9.23 7.93 -16.16
CA ASP A 125 -10.60 8.22 -16.59
C ASP A 125 -11.54 7.08 -16.14
N THR A 126 -11.08 5.83 -16.15
CA THR A 126 -11.81 4.68 -15.60
C THR A 126 -11.99 4.76 -14.09
N VAL A 127 -10.94 5.14 -13.34
CA VAL A 127 -11.10 5.37 -11.90
C VAL A 127 -12.00 6.58 -11.65
N SER A 128 -11.89 7.65 -12.44
CA SER A 128 -12.78 8.80 -12.34
C SER A 128 -14.22 8.41 -12.62
N GLU A 129 -14.49 7.63 -13.66
CA GLU A 129 -15.83 7.11 -13.98
C GLU A 129 -16.36 6.21 -12.86
N LEU A 130 -15.50 5.39 -12.25
CA LEU A 130 -15.86 4.65 -11.04
C LEU A 130 -16.23 5.62 -9.92
N LEU A 131 -15.42 6.62 -9.59
CA LEU A 131 -15.71 7.54 -8.49
C LEU A 131 -16.92 8.44 -8.77
N ASN A 132 -17.15 8.80 -10.04
CA ASN A 132 -18.27 9.63 -10.49
C ASN A 132 -19.58 8.87 -10.60
N GLY A 133 -19.54 7.61 -11.03
CA GLY A 133 -20.70 6.73 -11.16
C GLY A 133 -21.19 6.18 -9.81
N VAL A 134 -20.46 6.45 -8.73
CA VAL A 134 -20.71 5.90 -7.41
C VAL A 134 -21.76 6.75 -6.67
N ASP A 135 -22.99 6.26 -6.68
CA ASP A 135 -24.13 6.78 -5.92
C ASP A 135 -24.09 6.41 -4.41
N CYS A 136 -23.01 5.78 -3.96
CA CYS A 136 -22.89 5.17 -2.64
C CYS A 136 -21.47 5.17 -2.08
N PRO A 137 -21.24 4.85 -0.80
CA PRO A 137 -19.87 4.74 -0.29
C PRO A 137 -19.11 3.57 -0.95
N VAL A 138 -17.90 3.85 -1.43
CA VAL A 138 -16.95 2.84 -1.94
C VAL A 138 -15.65 2.97 -1.16
N GLU A 139 -15.14 1.83 -0.69
CA GLU A 139 -13.86 1.78 0.00
C GLU A 139 -12.83 1.04 -0.85
N ILE A 140 -11.67 1.66 -1.07
CA ILE A 140 -10.54 1.08 -1.81
C ILE A 140 -9.43 0.74 -0.81
N TYR A 141 -9.11 -0.55 -0.71
CA TYR A 141 -8.04 -1.07 0.14
C TYR A 141 -6.84 -1.44 -0.72
N SER A 142 -5.66 -0.98 -0.33
CA SER A 142 -4.38 -1.42 -0.88
C SER A 142 -3.54 -1.90 0.28
N ARG A 143 -3.32 -3.20 0.39
CA ARG A 143 -2.75 -3.83 1.58
C ARG A 143 -1.49 -4.60 1.23
N GLN A 144 -0.39 -4.27 1.90
CA GLN A 144 0.86 -4.98 1.67
C GLN A 144 0.94 -6.30 2.42
N ARG A 145 1.53 -7.31 1.83
CA ARG A 145 1.86 -8.56 2.52
C ARG A 145 3.25 -9.01 2.15
N LEU A 146 3.88 -9.68 3.10
CA LEU A 146 5.14 -10.37 2.90
C LEU A 146 4.85 -11.76 2.32
N VAL A 147 5.45 -12.04 1.18
CA VAL A 147 5.37 -13.33 0.49
C VAL A 147 6.71 -14.03 0.66
N ASP A 148 6.66 -15.25 1.16
CA ASP A 148 7.83 -16.12 1.20
C ASP A 148 8.14 -16.60 -0.22
N LEU A 149 9.40 -16.44 -0.62
CA LEU A 149 9.86 -16.80 -1.96
C LEU A 149 10.49 -18.19 -2.02
N SER A 150 10.61 -18.89 -0.88
CA SER A 150 11.21 -20.23 -0.84
C SER A 150 10.52 -21.25 -1.73
N GLU A 151 9.24 -21.04 -2.03
CA GLU A 151 8.43 -21.90 -2.91
C GLU A 151 8.72 -21.69 -4.41
N TYR A 152 9.39 -20.59 -4.78
CA TYR A 152 9.61 -20.21 -6.18
C TYR A 152 11.08 -20.36 -6.57
N LEU A 153 11.34 -21.20 -7.56
CA LEU A 153 12.70 -21.47 -8.03
C LEU A 153 13.40 -20.20 -8.54
N GLY A 154 14.64 -19.98 -8.08
CA GLY A 154 15.45 -18.82 -8.43
C GLY A 154 15.10 -17.53 -7.69
N ALA A 155 14.13 -17.58 -6.78
CA ALA A 155 13.80 -16.52 -5.83
C ALA A 155 14.24 -16.93 -4.41
N ASN A 156 14.78 -15.98 -3.64
CA ASN A 156 15.25 -16.24 -2.28
C ASN A 156 14.73 -15.16 -1.33
N GLY A 157 14.47 -15.55 -0.09
CA GLY A 157 14.03 -14.64 0.97
C GLY A 157 12.54 -14.33 0.88
N SER A 158 12.19 -13.07 1.06
CA SER A 158 10.80 -12.63 1.08
C SER A 158 10.66 -11.31 0.33
N THR A 159 9.51 -11.10 -0.30
CA THR A 159 9.20 -9.83 -0.98
C THR A 159 7.84 -9.30 -0.56
N VAL A 160 7.65 -8.00 -0.75
CA VAL A 160 6.40 -7.32 -0.44
C VAL A 160 5.55 -7.27 -1.71
N THR A 161 4.31 -7.75 -1.62
CA THR A 161 3.27 -7.59 -2.63
C THR A 161 2.15 -6.72 -2.07
N THR A 162 1.37 -6.08 -2.94
CA THR A 162 0.23 -5.25 -2.55
C THR A 162 -1.04 -5.84 -3.18
N ASP A 163 -1.97 -6.26 -2.33
CA ASP A 163 -3.27 -6.69 -2.80
C ASP A 163 -4.23 -5.49 -2.81
N HIS A 164 -4.93 -5.30 -3.93
CA HIS A 164 -5.89 -4.23 -4.09
C HIS A 164 -7.33 -4.75 -4.12
N TYR A 165 -8.19 -4.13 -3.31
CA TYR A 165 -9.59 -4.50 -3.19
C TYR A 165 -10.49 -3.28 -3.26
N VAL A 166 -11.56 -3.35 -4.03
CA VAL A 166 -12.68 -2.41 -3.98
C VAL A 166 -13.83 -3.09 -3.25
N ILE A 167 -14.27 -2.48 -2.15
CA ILE A 167 -15.26 -3.05 -1.25
C ILE A 167 -16.52 -2.20 -1.29
N VAL A 168 -17.63 -2.86 -1.61
CA VAL A 168 -18.97 -2.28 -1.57
C VAL A 168 -19.73 -2.87 -0.40
N LYS A 169 -20.35 -2.01 0.42
CA LYS A 169 -21.09 -2.42 1.63
C LYS A 169 -22.52 -1.91 1.60
N SER A 170 -23.45 -2.71 2.11
CA SER A 170 -24.82 -2.27 2.40
C SER A 170 -25.34 -2.88 3.70
N SER A 171 -26.09 -2.07 4.44
CA SER A 171 -26.60 -2.43 5.77
C SER A 171 -27.86 -1.66 6.19
N ARG A 172 -28.55 -1.05 5.20
CA ARG A 172 -29.67 -0.13 5.44
C ARG A 172 -31.04 -0.78 5.24
N GLN A 173 -31.09 -1.94 4.59
CA GLN A 173 -32.33 -2.60 4.16
C GLN A 173 -32.40 -4.03 4.69
N THR A 174 -33.41 -4.79 4.27
CA THR A 174 -33.49 -6.23 4.59
C THR A 174 -32.28 -6.97 4.03
N LEU A 175 -31.90 -8.09 4.65
CA LEU A 175 -30.73 -8.87 4.22
C LEU A 175 -30.78 -9.25 2.72
N ALA A 176 -31.96 -9.59 2.21
CA ALA A 176 -32.15 -9.95 0.80
C ALA A 176 -32.01 -8.75 -0.15
N GLU A 177 -32.36 -7.55 0.30
CA GLU A 177 -32.17 -6.32 -0.46
C GLU A 177 -30.70 -5.87 -0.42
N ASN A 178 -30.07 -5.91 0.75
CA ASN A 178 -28.63 -5.63 0.91
C ASN A 178 -27.81 -6.55 -0.01
N HIS A 179 -28.14 -7.85 -0.05
CA HIS A 179 -27.46 -8.82 -0.92
C HIS A 179 -27.65 -8.50 -2.41
N ARG A 180 -28.88 -8.17 -2.85
CA ARG A 180 -29.14 -7.81 -4.26
C ARG A 180 -28.38 -6.55 -4.66
N GLU A 181 -28.39 -5.53 -3.80
CA GLU A 181 -27.75 -4.26 -4.11
C GLU A 181 -26.23 -4.37 -4.17
N VAL A 182 -25.63 -5.04 -3.19
CA VAL A 182 -24.18 -5.26 -3.13
C VAL A 182 -23.69 -6.12 -4.29
N LYS A 183 -24.47 -7.13 -4.72
CA LYS A 183 -24.16 -7.94 -5.91
C LYS A 183 -24.24 -7.13 -7.20
N ARG A 184 -25.30 -6.32 -7.37
CA ARG A 184 -25.48 -5.44 -8.54
C ARG A 184 -24.30 -4.47 -8.65
N ARG A 185 -24.01 -3.75 -7.57
CA ARG A 185 -22.92 -2.76 -7.50
C ARG A 185 -21.55 -3.38 -7.71
N GLY A 186 -21.25 -4.52 -7.07
CA GLY A 186 -19.97 -5.18 -7.27
C GLY A 186 -19.75 -5.63 -8.71
N SER A 187 -20.82 -6.00 -9.43
CA SER A 187 -20.74 -6.32 -10.86
C SER A 187 -20.47 -5.08 -11.72
N GLU A 188 -21.07 -3.94 -11.35
CA GLU A 188 -20.90 -2.63 -11.99
C GLU A 188 -19.47 -2.11 -11.81
N VAL A 189 -18.95 -2.11 -10.57
CA VAL A 189 -17.55 -1.78 -10.24
C VAL A 189 -16.58 -2.64 -11.04
N ARG A 190 -16.79 -3.96 -11.06
CA ARG A 190 -15.96 -4.88 -11.85
C ARG A 190 -15.99 -4.53 -13.34
N GLY A 191 -17.19 -4.29 -13.88
CA GLY A 191 -17.38 -3.96 -15.29
C GLY A 191 -16.67 -2.68 -15.71
N LEU A 192 -16.80 -1.62 -14.90
CA LEU A 192 -16.12 -0.34 -15.13
C LEU A 192 -14.60 -0.49 -15.12
N LEU A 193 -14.05 -1.14 -14.08
CA LEU A 193 -12.60 -1.32 -13.97
C LEU A 193 -12.04 -2.17 -15.13
N THR A 194 -12.73 -3.26 -15.50
CA THR A 194 -12.30 -4.15 -16.60
C THR A 194 -12.34 -3.46 -17.96
N ALA A 195 -13.21 -2.47 -18.15
CA ALA A 195 -13.28 -1.72 -19.40
C ALA A 195 -12.06 -0.80 -19.61
N GLY A 196 -11.35 -0.43 -18.53
CA GLY A 196 -10.24 0.52 -18.54
C GLY A 196 -8.86 -0.10 -18.49
N ASP A 197 -8.64 -1.26 -19.12
CA ASP A 197 -7.40 -2.03 -19.07
C ASP A 197 -6.95 -2.48 -17.66
N LEU A 198 -7.77 -2.28 -16.62
CA LEU A 198 -7.52 -2.81 -15.27
C LEU A 198 -8.22 -4.16 -15.11
N TYR A 199 -7.46 -5.22 -14.83
CA TYR A 199 -8.10 -6.51 -14.57
C TYR A 199 -8.78 -6.49 -13.19
N ALA A 200 -10.11 -6.63 -13.19
CA ALA A 200 -10.91 -6.69 -11.98
C ALA A 200 -11.78 -7.94 -11.96
N GLU A 201 -11.80 -8.62 -10.82
CA GLU A 201 -12.51 -9.87 -10.67
C GLU A 201 -13.29 -9.95 -9.36
N SER A 202 -14.41 -10.65 -9.43
CA SER A 202 -15.24 -10.94 -8.27
C SER A 202 -14.79 -12.24 -7.63
N LEU A 203 -14.34 -12.17 -6.39
CA LEU A 203 -13.84 -13.33 -5.66
C LEU A 203 -14.95 -14.30 -5.28
N THR A 204 -14.70 -15.60 -5.41
CA THR A 204 -15.61 -16.67 -4.98
C THR A 204 -14.85 -17.80 -4.27
N GLY A 205 -15.57 -18.67 -3.56
CA GLY A 205 -15.01 -19.88 -2.96
C GLY A 205 -13.78 -19.64 -2.08
N ALA A 206 -12.68 -20.33 -2.42
CA ALA A 206 -11.43 -20.28 -1.67
C ALA A 206 -10.73 -18.90 -1.74
N GLU A 207 -10.81 -18.21 -2.88
CA GLU A 207 -10.17 -16.91 -3.07
C GLU A 207 -10.84 -15.83 -2.21
N LEU A 208 -12.17 -15.86 -2.11
CA LEU A 208 -12.90 -14.96 -1.22
C LEU A 208 -12.51 -15.21 0.24
N LYS A 209 -12.37 -16.48 0.64
CA LYS A 209 -11.94 -16.83 1.99
C LYS A 209 -10.54 -16.28 2.29
N ALA A 210 -9.59 -16.45 1.37
CA ALA A 210 -8.24 -15.91 1.51
C ALA A 210 -8.22 -14.38 1.60
N ALA A 211 -9.00 -13.68 0.76
CA ALA A 211 -9.09 -12.21 0.82
C ALA A 211 -9.71 -11.72 2.14
N VAL A 212 -10.73 -12.40 2.66
CA VAL A 212 -11.31 -12.10 3.97
C VAL A 212 -10.28 -12.30 5.08
N GLU A 213 -9.55 -13.42 5.07
CA GLU A 213 -8.48 -13.70 6.05
C GLU A 213 -7.38 -12.62 6.02
N ASN A 214 -7.01 -12.14 4.83
CA ASN A 214 -6.06 -11.04 4.67
C ASN A 214 -6.60 -9.72 5.23
N LEU A 215 -7.87 -9.40 4.99
CA LEU A 215 -8.50 -8.15 5.46
C LEU A 215 -8.86 -8.18 6.95
N TYR A 216 -9.05 -9.35 7.56
CA TYR A 216 -9.56 -9.49 8.91
C TYR A 216 -8.48 -9.22 9.96
N LEU A 217 -8.67 -8.17 10.78
CA LEU A 217 -7.68 -7.72 11.77
C LEU A 217 -7.89 -8.34 13.17
N GLY A 218 -9.03 -8.99 13.41
CA GLY A 218 -9.43 -9.47 14.74
C GLY A 218 -9.65 -8.34 15.74
N LYS A 219 -9.25 -8.56 17.00
CA LYS A 219 -9.31 -7.56 18.06
C LYS A 219 -8.18 -6.54 17.91
N LEU A 220 -8.54 -5.26 17.99
CA LEU A 220 -7.63 -4.14 17.87
C LEU A 220 -7.36 -3.58 19.26
N ARG A 221 -6.10 -3.62 19.72
CA ARG A 221 -5.69 -3.08 21.03
C ARG A 221 -5.11 -1.69 20.86
N LEU A 222 -5.69 -0.70 21.53
CA LEU A 222 -5.27 0.70 21.42
C LEU A 222 -4.07 0.98 22.33
N SER A 223 -3.15 1.80 21.84
CA SER A 223 -2.00 2.31 22.60
C SER A 223 -1.89 3.84 22.42
N ARG A 224 -1.03 4.50 23.21
CA ARG A 224 -0.85 5.96 23.11
C ARG A 224 -0.32 6.42 21.75
N LYS A 225 0.47 5.58 21.08
CA LYS A 225 1.18 5.93 19.84
C LYS A 225 0.61 5.23 18.62
N GLY A 226 -0.32 4.29 18.79
CA GLY A 226 -0.71 3.35 17.74
C GLY A 226 -1.78 2.38 18.19
N PHE A 227 -1.91 1.29 17.47
CA PHE A 227 -2.74 0.15 17.87
C PHE A 227 -2.07 -1.16 17.44
N GLU A 228 -2.50 -2.26 18.03
CA GLU A 228 -2.01 -3.60 17.70
C GLU A 228 -3.15 -4.45 17.14
N THR A 229 -2.86 -5.25 16.11
CA THR A 229 -3.82 -6.19 15.51
C THR A 229 -3.61 -7.59 16.08
N GLU A 230 -4.69 -8.36 16.17
CA GLU A 230 -4.64 -9.76 16.60
C GLU A 230 -4.16 -10.68 15.47
N TYR A 231 -4.68 -10.43 14.26
CA TYR A 231 -4.34 -11.16 13.04
C TYR A 231 -3.60 -10.27 12.04
N GLY A 232 -3.03 -10.91 11.02
CA GLY A 232 -2.21 -10.28 10.00
C GLY A 232 -0.72 -10.23 10.35
N GLN A 233 0.09 -9.95 9.34
CA GLN A 233 1.53 -9.78 9.46
C GLN A 233 1.85 -8.41 10.06
N LYS A 234 2.92 -8.33 10.87
CA LYS A 234 3.42 -7.09 11.48
C LYS A 234 2.34 -6.34 12.28
N ARG A 235 2.12 -6.80 13.52
CA ARG A 235 0.95 -6.45 14.33
C ARG A 235 0.93 -5.03 14.88
N VAL A 236 2.08 -4.34 14.97
CA VAL A 236 2.15 -3.00 15.55
C VAL A 236 1.90 -1.96 14.46
N CYS A 237 0.87 -1.15 14.65
CA CYS A 237 0.42 -0.21 13.64
C CYS A 237 0.58 1.25 14.07
N ARG A 238 0.83 2.11 13.08
CA ARG A 238 0.74 3.57 13.12
C ARG A 238 -0.19 4.04 12.02
N MET A 239 -0.99 5.05 12.28
CA MET A 239 -1.94 5.59 11.32
C MET A 239 -1.70 7.09 11.12
N LEU A 240 -1.84 7.54 9.88
CA LEU A 240 -2.04 8.93 9.53
C LEU A 240 -3.24 9.05 8.59
N TYR A 241 -3.81 10.24 8.51
CA TYR A 241 -4.79 10.57 7.51
C TYR A 241 -4.39 11.85 6.79
N ILE A 242 -4.90 12.00 5.57
CA ILE A 242 -4.65 13.19 4.76
C ILE A 242 -5.61 14.27 5.18
N ASP A 243 -5.05 15.43 5.46
CA ASP A 243 -5.78 16.57 6.01
C ASP A 243 -5.96 17.64 4.95
N GLU A 244 -4.90 18.00 4.22
CA GLU A 244 -4.97 18.98 3.14
C GLU A 244 -4.16 18.54 1.91
N TYR A 245 -4.69 18.86 0.73
CA TYR A 245 -4.04 18.60 -0.55
C TYR A 245 -3.31 19.85 -1.06
N PRO A 246 -2.15 19.70 -1.73
CA PRO A 246 -1.54 20.81 -2.46
C PRO A 246 -2.38 21.12 -3.70
N GLY A 247 -2.25 22.33 -4.27
CA GLY A 247 -3.05 22.72 -5.43
C GLY A 247 -2.92 21.82 -6.68
N GLN A 248 -1.87 21.01 -6.79
CA GLN A 248 -1.72 20.02 -7.86
C GLN A 248 -1.02 18.74 -7.39
N LEU A 249 -1.52 17.57 -7.82
CA LEU A 249 -0.88 16.27 -7.60
C LEU A 249 -0.70 15.49 -8.92
N PRO A 250 0.39 14.72 -9.06
CA PRO A 250 0.58 13.82 -10.19
C PRO A 250 -0.29 12.57 -10.07
N LEU A 251 -0.67 11.98 -11.21
CA LEU A 251 -1.32 10.66 -11.23
C LEU A 251 -0.46 9.59 -10.56
N GLY A 252 -1.07 8.76 -9.71
CA GLY A 252 -0.41 7.64 -9.04
C GLY A 252 0.40 8.03 -7.81
N TRP A 253 0.17 9.21 -7.24
CA TRP A 253 0.93 9.68 -6.08
C TRP A 253 0.79 8.78 -4.84
N ILE A 254 -0.34 8.06 -4.69
CA ILE A 254 -0.49 7.04 -3.63
C ILE A 254 0.38 5.81 -3.93
N ALA A 255 0.51 5.42 -5.19
CA ALA A 255 1.40 4.34 -5.57
C ALA A 255 2.88 4.69 -5.26
N GLU A 256 3.27 5.96 -5.26
CA GLU A 256 4.61 6.36 -4.78
C GLU A 256 4.82 6.04 -3.29
N VAL A 257 3.78 6.13 -2.47
CA VAL A 257 3.81 5.78 -1.05
C VAL A 257 3.91 4.26 -0.87
N LEU A 258 3.09 3.51 -1.60
CA LEU A 258 3.08 2.03 -1.56
C LEU A 258 4.40 1.44 -2.06
N ASN A 259 5.00 2.01 -3.12
CA ASN A 259 6.23 1.49 -3.71
C ASN A 259 7.52 1.85 -2.92
N GLN A 260 7.41 2.47 -1.74
CA GLN A 260 8.59 2.79 -0.92
C GLN A 260 9.25 1.55 -0.34
N LYS A 261 10.58 1.45 -0.48
CA LYS A 261 11.36 0.44 0.24
C LYS A 261 11.49 0.85 1.70
N ASN A 262 10.87 0.09 2.59
CA ASN A 262 10.82 0.35 4.01
C ASN A 262 10.91 -0.98 4.79
N PRO A 263 11.26 -0.97 6.08
CA PRO A 263 11.39 -2.21 6.82
C PRO A 263 10.02 -2.86 7.10
N GLY A 264 8.96 -2.07 7.28
CA GLY A 264 7.59 -2.50 7.60
C GLY A 264 6.73 -2.86 6.39
N LEU A 265 5.40 -2.77 6.56
CA LEU A 265 4.39 -2.87 5.51
C LEU A 265 3.52 -1.61 5.54
N ILE A 266 3.02 -1.18 4.39
CA ILE A 266 2.17 0.00 4.25
C ILE A 266 0.81 -0.42 3.70
N ASP A 267 -0.26 0.05 4.35
CA ASP A 267 -1.62 -0.08 3.85
C ASP A 267 -2.20 1.30 3.58
N VAL A 268 -2.98 1.42 2.52
CA VAL A 268 -3.74 2.63 2.20
C VAL A 268 -5.21 2.26 2.06
N VAL A 269 -6.06 2.99 2.78
CA VAL A 269 -7.52 2.88 2.69
C VAL A 269 -8.05 4.21 2.20
N GLN A 270 -8.75 4.18 1.06
CA GLN A 270 -9.50 5.31 0.55
C GLN A 270 -10.98 5.08 0.83
N ASP A 271 -11.63 6.04 1.47
CA ASP A 271 -13.06 6.06 1.73
C ASP A 271 -13.67 7.17 0.86
N VAL A 272 -14.42 6.78 -0.17
CA VAL A 272 -15.03 7.70 -1.12
C VAL A 272 -16.54 7.67 -0.94
N LYS A 273 -17.14 8.83 -0.67
CA LYS A 273 -18.59 8.96 -0.47
C LYS A 273 -19.15 10.07 -1.35
N PRO A 274 -20.34 9.89 -1.95
CA PRO A 274 -20.98 10.96 -2.70
C PRO A 274 -21.29 12.16 -1.80
N VAL A 275 -21.13 13.38 -2.33
CA VAL A 275 -21.50 14.60 -1.62
C VAL A 275 -23.03 14.69 -1.49
N SER A 276 -23.50 14.97 -0.28
CA SER A 276 -24.93 15.14 0.00
C SER A 276 -25.46 16.51 -0.46
N ASN A 277 -26.76 16.61 -0.73
CA ASN A 277 -27.40 17.90 -1.06
C ASN A 277 -27.25 18.93 0.07
N TYR A 278 -27.16 18.47 1.32
CA TYR A 278 -26.87 19.32 2.47
C TYR A 278 -25.47 19.97 2.36
N GLN A 279 -24.46 19.18 2.00
CA GLN A 279 -23.09 19.67 1.82
C GLN A 279 -22.98 20.66 0.66
N ARG A 280 -23.67 20.42 -0.47
CA ARG A 280 -23.77 21.38 -1.58
C ARG A 280 -24.34 22.73 -1.11
N SER A 281 -25.51 22.70 -0.47
CA SER A 281 -26.13 23.91 0.09
C SER A 281 -25.28 24.57 1.19
N TRP A 282 -24.50 23.79 1.93
CA TRP A 282 -23.54 24.32 2.88
C TRP A 282 -22.39 25.06 2.18
N MET A 283 -21.85 24.53 1.08
CA MET A 283 -20.81 25.19 0.26
C MET A 283 -21.31 26.52 -0.30
N ASP A 284 -22.54 26.57 -0.86
CA ASP A 284 -23.14 27.82 -1.37
C ASP A 284 -23.21 28.90 -0.29
N ARG A 285 -23.69 28.52 0.90
CA ARG A 285 -23.78 29.42 2.05
C ARG A 285 -22.40 29.83 2.56
N MET A 286 -21.43 28.94 2.49
CA MET A 286 -20.05 29.22 2.87
C MET A 286 -19.40 30.20 1.90
N LEU A 287 -19.59 30.05 0.59
CA LEU A 287 -19.09 30.98 -0.43
C LEU A 287 -19.63 32.40 -0.22
N ALA A 288 -20.95 32.53 -0.04
CA ALA A 288 -21.58 33.82 0.25
C ALA A 288 -21.01 34.47 1.53
N ARG A 289 -20.73 33.65 2.55
CA ARG A 289 -20.12 34.10 3.80
C ARG A 289 -18.68 34.57 3.59
N VAL A 290 -17.84 33.79 2.93
CA VAL A 290 -16.43 34.12 2.67
C VAL A 290 -16.33 35.43 1.90
N ARG A 291 -17.16 35.63 0.86
CA ARG A 291 -17.26 36.90 0.12
C ARG A 291 -17.59 38.10 1.01
N THR A 292 -18.50 37.90 1.96
CA THR A 292 -18.86 38.93 2.94
C THR A 292 -17.68 39.21 3.88
N GLU A 293 -16.98 38.18 4.35
CA GLU A 293 -15.81 38.31 5.25
C GLU A 293 -14.62 39.00 4.55
N ILE A 294 -14.37 38.72 3.27
CA ILE A 294 -13.35 39.38 2.45
C ILE A 294 -13.61 40.89 2.37
N SER A 295 -14.88 41.28 2.26
CA SER A 295 -15.29 42.69 2.19
C SER A 295 -15.16 43.41 3.54
N ALA A 296 -15.32 42.67 4.65
CA ALA A 296 -15.23 43.20 6.01
C ALA A 296 -13.80 43.16 6.59
N THR A 297 -12.91 42.35 6.04
CA THR A 297 -11.55 42.13 6.56
C THR A 297 -10.59 43.18 6.02
N TRP A 298 -10.00 43.97 6.92
CA TRP A 298 -8.97 44.97 6.57
C TRP A 298 -7.54 44.39 6.46
N ARG A 299 -7.26 43.25 7.12
CA ARG A 299 -5.91 42.65 7.17
C ARG A 299 -5.56 41.94 5.85
N PRO A 300 -4.49 42.36 5.13
CA PRO A 300 -4.16 41.77 3.82
C PRO A 300 -3.85 40.28 3.86
N SER A 301 -3.16 39.79 4.89
CA SER A 301 -2.81 38.37 5.01
C SER A 301 -4.04 37.48 5.21
N ARG A 302 -4.99 37.90 6.05
CA ARG A 302 -6.26 37.20 6.24
C ARG A 302 -7.11 37.27 4.97
N GLN A 303 -7.15 38.42 4.31
CA GLN A 303 -7.86 38.57 3.04
C GLN A 303 -7.30 37.64 1.96
N ALA A 304 -5.98 37.46 1.88
CA ALA A 304 -5.36 36.49 0.97
C ALA A 304 -5.81 35.06 1.27
N SER A 305 -5.79 34.63 2.54
CA SER A 305 -6.27 33.28 2.93
C SER A 305 -7.76 33.07 2.62
N LEU A 306 -8.59 34.11 2.78
CA LEU A 306 -10.02 34.01 2.47
C LEU A 306 -10.27 33.96 0.97
N ARG A 307 -9.49 34.67 0.15
CA ARG A 307 -9.56 34.57 -1.33
C ARG A 307 -9.13 33.21 -1.84
N GLU A 308 -8.13 32.60 -1.19
CA GLU A 308 -7.73 31.23 -1.51
C GLU A 308 -8.84 30.23 -1.21
N GLN A 309 -9.55 30.39 -0.09
CA GLN A 309 -10.73 29.59 0.25
C GLN A 309 -11.90 29.85 -0.72
N GLU A 310 -12.16 31.10 -1.08
CA GLU A 310 -13.18 31.46 -2.09
C GLU A 310 -12.91 30.73 -3.40
N HIS A 311 -11.68 30.84 -3.90
CA HIS A 311 -11.28 30.19 -5.14
C HIS A 311 -11.42 28.67 -5.08
N GLY A 312 -11.06 28.04 -3.95
CA GLY A 312 -11.23 26.60 -3.77
C GLY A 312 -12.70 26.15 -3.73
N ILE A 313 -13.62 26.97 -3.21
CA ILE A 313 -15.06 26.66 -3.25
C ILE A 313 -15.60 26.85 -4.67
N GLU A 314 -15.21 27.94 -5.35
CA GLU A 314 -15.58 28.19 -6.74
C GLU A 314 -15.11 27.07 -7.66
N GLN A 315 -13.88 26.61 -7.52
CA GLN A 315 -13.34 25.49 -8.30
C GLN A 315 -14.17 24.21 -8.16
N ARG A 316 -14.66 23.91 -6.94
CA ARG A 316 -15.56 22.77 -6.72
C ARG A 316 -16.92 22.96 -7.42
N MET A 317 -17.48 24.17 -7.34
CA MET A 317 -18.75 24.49 -7.99
C MET A 317 -18.64 24.49 -9.51
N ASP A 318 -17.55 25.00 -10.06
CA ASP A 318 -17.26 25.00 -11.50
C ASP A 318 -17.06 23.58 -12.03
N ALA A 319 -16.36 22.71 -11.27
CA ALA A 319 -16.25 21.29 -11.57
C ALA A 319 -17.64 20.62 -11.64
N GLU A 320 -18.48 20.86 -10.63
CA GLU A 320 -19.85 20.33 -10.61
C GLU A 320 -20.71 20.88 -11.77
N ALA A 321 -20.55 22.15 -12.12
CA ALA A 321 -21.23 22.77 -13.26
C ALA A 321 -20.76 22.22 -14.62
N SER A 322 -19.52 21.75 -14.71
CA SER A 322 -18.95 21.12 -15.91
C SER A 322 -19.40 19.66 -16.12
N GLY A 323 -20.14 19.10 -15.17
CA GLY A 323 -20.67 17.74 -15.21
C GLY A 323 -19.86 16.71 -14.42
N GLU A 324 -18.82 17.14 -13.71
CA GLU A 324 -18.06 16.29 -12.79
C GLU A 324 -18.81 16.11 -11.47
N THR A 325 -18.63 14.99 -10.77
CA THR A 325 -19.24 14.82 -9.45
C THR A 325 -18.25 15.15 -8.34
N LEU A 326 -18.76 15.78 -7.28
CA LEU A 326 -17.99 15.99 -6.06
C LEU A 326 -18.12 14.79 -5.12
N VAL A 327 -17.00 14.39 -4.56
CA VAL A 327 -16.89 13.28 -3.61
C VAL A 327 -16.23 13.73 -2.31
N ASN A 328 -16.65 13.15 -1.19
CA ASN A 328 -15.91 13.20 0.06
C ASN A 328 -14.82 12.13 -0.03
N HIS A 329 -13.56 12.54 0.00
CA HIS A 329 -12.40 11.67 -0.17
C HIS A 329 -11.56 11.65 1.11
N GLY A 330 -11.70 10.57 1.87
CA GLY A 330 -10.87 10.29 3.04
C GLY A 330 -9.76 9.31 2.69
N ILE A 331 -8.52 9.60 3.06
CA ILE A 331 -7.39 8.69 2.86
C ILE A 331 -6.70 8.43 4.18
N TYR A 332 -6.55 7.15 4.50
CA TYR A 332 -5.89 6.65 5.69
C TYR A 332 -4.68 5.82 5.30
N VAL A 333 -3.51 6.17 5.82
CA VAL A 333 -2.28 5.39 5.61
C VAL A 333 -1.87 4.74 6.91
N VAL A 334 -1.62 3.43 6.86
CA VAL A 334 -1.24 2.62 8.01
C VAL A 334 0.14 2.03 7.77
N ALA A 335 1.07 2.30 8.68
CA ALA A 335 2.38 1.64 8.72
C ALA A 335 2.34 0.50 9.74
N ARG A 336 2.73 -0.70 9.31
CA ARG A 336 2.78 -1.93 10.11
C ARG A 336 4.21 -2.40 10.35
N GLY A 337 4.54 -2.72 11.59
CA GLY A 337 5.83 -3.26 12.01
C GLY A 337 5.68 -4.46 12.96
N GLU A 338 6.71 -5.30 13.07
CA GLU A 338 6.79 -6.30 14.15
C GLU A 338 7.05 -5.63 15.49
N THR A 339 7.82 -4.54 15.46
CA THR A 339 8.14 -3.72 16.62
C THR A 339 7.63 -2.30 16.47
N SER A 340 7.45 -1.61 17.60
CA SER A 340 7.13 -0.17 17.59
C SER A 340 8.14 0.65 16.80
N SER A 341 9.44 0.35 16.91
CA SER A 341 10.49 1.09 16.20
C SER A 341 10.40 0.91 14.69
N GLU A 342 10.06 -0.30 14.23
CA GLU A 342 9.90 -0.59 12.80
C GLU A 342 8.67 0.13 12.22
N ALA A 343 7.56 0.13 12.95
CA ALA A 343 6.35 0.85 12.55
C ALA A 343 6.59 2.38 12.50
N ASP A 344 7.32 2.93 13.48
CA ASP A 344 7.69 4.35 13.53
C ASP A 344 8.59 4.73 12.33
N LYS A 345 9.65 3.95 12.06
CA LYS A 345 10.55 4.17 10.90
C LYS A 345 9.80 4.10 9.56
N THR A 346 8.87 3.16 9.43
CA THR A 346 8.06 3.01 8.23
C THR A 346 7.13 4.21 8.06
N MET A 347 6.52 4.67 9.15
CA MET A 347 5.69 5.87 9.15
C MET A 347 6.49 7.15 8.80
N ASP A 348 7.71 7.28 9.30
CA ASP A 348 8.59 8.40 8.96
C ASP A 348 8.97 8.40 7.46
N ALA A 349 9.19 7.22 6.87
CA ALA A 349 9.42 7.08 5.43
C ALA A 349 8.19 7.52 4.62
N VAL A 350 6.98 7.13 5.04
CA VAL A 350 5.71 7.58 4.43
C VAL A 350 5.58 9.10 4.51
N LYS A 351 5.79 9.68 5.70
CA LYS A 351 5.74 11.14 5.90
C LYS A 351 6.75 11.86 5.02
N SER A 352 7.96 11.31 4.84
CA SER A 352 8.97 11.90 3.97
C SER A 352 8.51 11.99 2.51
N VAL A 353 7.75 11.01 2.02
CA VAL A 353 7.18 11.03 0.65
C VAL A 353 6.06 12.05 0.55
N LEU A 354 5.12 12.03 1.50
CA LEU A 354 3.97 12.94 1.50
C LEU A 354 4.41 14.41 1.63
N ASN A 355 5.41 14.70 2.48
CA ASN A 355 6.00 16.03 2.59
C ASN A 355 6.69 16.48 1.30
N ARG A 356 7.34 15.58 0.55
CA ARG A 356 7.93 15.88 -0.76
C ARG A 356 6.84 16.24 -1.79
N LEU A 357 5.69 15.57 -1.72
CA LEU A 357 4.52 15.87 -2.53
C LEU A 357 3.74 17.11 -2.03
N ARG A 358 4.12 17.67 -0.87
CA ARG A 358 3.41 18.78 -0.19
C ARG A 358 1.98 18.44 0.23
N VAL A 359 1.72 17.16 0.53
CA VAL A 359 0.47 16.70 1.12
C VAL A 359 0.55 16.87 2.62
N GLU A 360 -0.41 17.59 3.22
CA GLU A 360 -0.46 17.76 4.66
C GLU A 360 -1.16 16.56 5.32
N THR A 361 -0.57 16.08 6.40
CA THR A 361 -1.04 14.87 7.10
C THR A 361 -1.21 15.15 8.58
N ARG A 362 -2.19 14.49 9.19
CA ARG A 362 -2.42 14.52 10.64
C ARG A 362 -2.41 13.12 11.21
N GLU A 363 -1.96 13.02 12.47
CA GLU A 363 -2.09 11.80 13.24
C GLU A 363 -3.45 11.79 13.94
N PRO A 364 -4.26 10.74 13.77
CA PRO A 364 -5.53 10.64 14.45
C PRO A 364 -5.28 10.45 15.94
N ARG A 365 -6.22 10.93 16.75
CA ARG A 365 -6.33 10.42 18.13
C ARG A 365 -6.79 8.98 18.02
N TYR A 366 -5.95 8.06 18.48
CA TYR A 366 -6.27 6.62 18.52
C TYR A 366 -7.49 6.40 19.43
N SER A 367 -8.64 6.37 18.78
CA SER A 367 -9.97 6.19 19.34
C SER A 367 -10.62 4.98 18.67
N ASN A 368 -11.70 4.50 19.26
CA ASN A 368 -12.44 3.37 18.69
C ASN A 368 -12.94 3.64 17.26
N GLN A 369 -13.15 4.90 16.85
CA GLN A 369 -13.60 5.22 15.49
C GLN A 369 -12.45 5.31 14.50
N ALA A 370 -11.31 5.89 14.90
CA ALA A 370 -10.13 5.99 14.01
C ALA A 370 -9.64 4.61 13.56
N VAL A 371 -9.57 3.64 14.48
CA VAL A 371 -9.11 2.28 14.15
C VAL A 371 -10.21 1.44 13.47
N LYS A 372 -11.47 1.92 13.42
CA LYS A 372 -12.49 1.31 12.57
C LYS A 372 -12.37 1.73 11.11
N ALA A 373 -11.77 2.89 10.83
CA ALA A 373 -11.57 3.39 9.47
C ALA A 373 -10.69 2.50 8.60
N ILE A 374 -9.79 1.75 9.23
CA ILE A 374 -8.85 0.85 8.55
C ILE A 374 -9.41 -0.55 8.33
N SER A 375 -10.60 -0.85 8.86
CA SER A 375 -11.15 -2.19 8.89
C SER A 375 -12.30 -2.32 7.89
N ALA A 376 -12.12 -3.22 6.92
CA ALA A 376 -13.13 -3.55 5.92
C ALA A 376 -14.46 -4.04 6.51
N PHE A 377 -14.48 -4.51 7.76
CA PHE A 377 -15.68 -5.11 8.35
C PHE A 377 -16.44 -4.14 9.26
N HIS A 378 -15.85 -3.01 9.63
CA HIS A 378 -16.52 -2.02 10.45
C HIS A 378 -17.27 -1.00 9.61
N ARG A 379 -18.34 -0.45 10.20
CA ARG A 379 -18.91 0.82 9.73
C ARG A 379 -18.04 1.95 10.27
N CYS A 380 -17.27 2.57 9.39
CA CYS A 380 -16.48 3.74 9.74
C CYS A 380 -17.40 4.95 9.97
N ARG A 381 -17.28 5.60 11.13
CA ARG A 381 -17.84 6.94 11.39
C ARG A 381 -16.75 7.98 11.62
N PHE A 382 -15.50 7.63 11.29
CA PHE A 382 -14.40 8.57 11.27
C PHE A 382 -14.55 9.39 9.98
N ASP A 383 -14.88 10.66 10.13
CA ASP A 383 -15.33 11.54 9.05
C ASP A 383 -14.26 12.61 8.75
N GLU A 384 -13.00 12.17 8.66
CA GLU A 384 -11.89 13.02 8.25
C GLU A 384 -11.70 12.84 6.74
N SER A 385 -12.43 13.62 5.96
CA SER A 385 -12.42 13.60 4.49
C SER A 385 -12.60 14.99 3.93
N GLU A 386 -11.97 15.26 2.79
CA GLU A 386 -12.11 16.53 2.07
C GLU A 386 -13.05 16.38 0.88
N ILE A 387 -13.80 17.45 0.57
CA ILE A 387 -14.64 17.49 -0.63
C ILE A 387 -13.75 17.85 -1.82
N VAL A 388 -13.66 16.96 -2.80
CA VAL A 388 -12.84 17.13 -3.99
C VAL A 388 -13.62 16.69 -5.24
N PRO A 389 -13.26 17.20 -6.43
CA PRO A 389 -13.73 16.66 -7.69
C PRO A 389 -13.29 15.19 -7.89
N GLY A 390 -14.10 14.39 -8.57
CA GLY A 390 -13.85 12.97 -8.84
C GLY A 390 -12.55 12.71 -9.62
N ASP A 391 -12.21 13.55 -10.59
CA ASP A 391 -10.94 13.51 -11.35
C ASP A 391 -9.75 13.77 -10.43
N SER A 392 -9.86 14.72 -9.50
CA SER A 392 -8.83 14.99 -8.50
C SER A 392 -8.63 13.74 -7.63
N ALA A 393 -9.71 13.16 -7.10
CA ALA A 393 -9.64 11.93 -6.32
C ALA A 393 -9.03 10.75 -7.12
N ALA A 394 -9.36 10.63 -8.41
CA ALA A 394 -8.84 9.59 -9.29
C ALA A 394 -7.33 9.68 -9.53
N THR A 395 -6.69 10.84 -9.31
CA THR A 395 -5.22 10.92 -9.32
C THR A 395 -4.56 10.13 -8.20
N GLY A 396 -5.30 9.86 -7.12
CA GLY A 396 -4.95 8.91 -6.06
C GLY A 396 -5.01 7.44 -6.52
N PHE A 397 -4.70 7.18 -7.78
CA PHE A 397 -4.68 5.84 -8.37
C PHE A 397 -3.77 4.91 -7.56
N THR A 398 -4.38 3.98 -6.82
CA THR A 398 -3.68 3.08 -5.90
C THR A 398 -3.10 1.86 -6.58
N PHE A 399 -3.67 1.42 -7.70
CA PHE A 399 -3.32 0.15 -8.36
C PHE A 399 -1.98 0.23 -9.11
N GLY A 400 -1.16 1.24 -8.83
CA GLY A 400 0.12 1.52 -9.50
C GLY A 400 1.33 0.79 -8.92
N THR A 401 1.13 -0.31 -8.18
CA THR A 401 2.22 -0.99 -7.48
C THR A 401 3.02 -1.90 -8.41
N LYS A 402 4.29 -2.11 -8.07
CA LYS A 402 5.29 -2.76 -8.94
C LYS A 402 5.53 -4.24 -8.60
N ASP A 403 4.56 -4.87 -7.98
CA ASP A 403 4.62 -6.27 -7.61
C ASP A 403 3.89 -7.13 -8.65
N SER A 404 4.48 -8.28 -8.94
CA SER A 404 4.09 -9.13 -10.07
C SER A 404 4.39 -10.57 -9.70
N ILE A 405 3.60 -11.12 -8.78
CA ILE A 405 3.76 -12.48 -8.27
C ILE A 405 2.45 -13.22 -8.42
N GLU A 406 2.42 -14.13 -9.38
CA GLU A 406 1.33 -15.07 -9.61
C GLU A 406 1.63 -16.40 -8.89
N ALA A 407 0.63 -16.92 -8.18
CA ALA A 407 0.78 -18.17 -7.43
C ALA A 407 1.00 -19.35 -8.39
N GLY A 408 1.93 -20.25 -8.05
CA GLY A 408 2.28 -21.40 -8.90
C GLY A 408 3.09 -21.05 -10.15
N GLY A 409 3.47 -19.78 -10.32
CA GLY A 409 4.27 -19.32 -11.44
C GLY A 409 5.76 -19.59 -11.31
N ILE A 410 6.50 -19.17 -12.33
CA ILE A 410 7.96 -19.22 -12.35
C ILE A 410 8.56 -17.82 -12.39
N LYS A 411 9.73 -17.66 -11.76
CA LYS A 411 10.48 -16.41 -11.84
C LYS A 411 10.97 -16.19 -13.27
N ILE A 412 10.49 -15.14 -13.92
CA ILE A 412 10.93 -14.74 -15.26
C ILE A 412 12.08 -13.71 -15.23
N GLY A 413 12.25 -13.02 -14.12
CA GLY A 413 13.33 -12.05 -13.90
C GLY A 413 13.12 -11.24 -12.62
N ASP A 414 13.97 -10.25 -12.41
CA ASP A 414 13.88 -9.31 -11.28
C ASP A 414 13.63 -7.89 -11.77
N HIS A 415 12.72 -7.18 -11.14
CA HIS A 415 12.53 -5.76 -11.37
C HIS A 415 13.79 -4.95 -10.95
N ARG A 416 13.82 -3.67 -11.33
CA ARG A 416 14.95 -2.77 -11.02
C ARG A 416 15.18 -2.55 -9.52
N ASN A 417 14.15 -2.76 -8.69
CA ASN A 417 14.21 -2.69 -7.23
C ASN A 417 14.55 -4.04 -6.56
N ASP A 418 15.00 -5.02 -7.34
CA ASP A 418 15.29 -6.40 -6.90
C ASP A 418 14.05 -7.22 -6.49
N ALA A 419 12.83 -6.73 -6.70
CA ALA A 419 11.63 -7.54 -6.51
C ALA A 419 11.51 -8.58 -7.64
N PRO A 420 11.26 -9.87 -7.33
CA PRO A 420 11.11 -10.88 -8.36
C PRO A 420 9.81 -10.68 -9.13
N VAL A 421 9.85 -10.94 -10.43
CA VAL A 421 8.69 -11.03 -11.31
C VAL A 421 8.43 -12.51 -11.56
N ILE A 422 7.33 -13.01 -11.02
CA ILE A 422 6.93 -14.42 -11.01
C ILE A 422 5.57 -14.51 -11.69
N LEU A 423 5.48 -15.27 -12.78
CA LEU A 423 4.25 -15.40 -13.55
C LEU A 423 3.91 -16.87 -13.83
N ASP A 424 2.62 -17.21 -13.79
CA ASP A 424 2.05 -18.48 -14.23
C ASP A 424 1.33 -18.28 -15.56
N ARG A 425 2.01 -18.59 -16.65
CA ARG A 425 1.43 -18.44 -17.99
C ARG A 425 0.23 -19.34 -18.27
N PHE A 426 0.01 -20.40 -17.51
CA PHE A 426 -1.19 -21.23 -17.67
C PHE A 426 -2.44 -20.63 -17.04
N SER A 427 -2.29 -19.55 -16.25
CA SER A 427 -3.41 -18.80 -15.69
C SER A 427 -3.97 -17.72 -16.62
N TRP A 428 -3.25 -17.37 -17.70
CA TRP A 428 -3.62 -16.31 -18.63
C TRP A 428 -4.68 -16.75 -19.66
N ASP A 429 -5.33 -15.78 -20.32
CA ASP A 429 -6.29 -16.06 -21.40
C ASP A 429 -5.65 -16.73 -22.62
N ALA A 430 -4.37 -16.44 -22.87
CA ALA A 430 -3.50 -17.10 -23.82
C ALA A 430 -2.10 -17.32 -23.21
N SER A 431 -1.68 -18.57 -23.05
CA SER A 431 -0.39 -18.91 -22.44
C SER A 431 0.84 -18.67 -23.34
N HIS A 432 0.68 -17.97 -24.46
CA HIS A 432 1.72 -17.79 -25.47
C HIS A 432 2.62 -16.59 -25.17
N ILE A 433 3.92 -16.74 -25.48
CA ILE A 433 4.95 -15.73 -25.31
C ILE A 433 5.66 -15.48 -26.64
N THR A 434 5.97 -14.23 -26.96
CA THR A 434 6.93 -13.91 -28.02
C THR A 434 8.18 -13.26 -27.43
N VAL A 435 9.36 -13.73 -27.82
CA VAL A 435 10.67 -13.23 -27.37
C VAL A 435 11.41 -12.62 -28.54
N MET A 436 11.73 -11.33 -28.45
CA MET A 436 12.28 -10.54 -29.55
C MET A 436 13.56 -9.83 -29.13
N GLY A 437 14.55 -9.70 -30.02
CA GLY A 437 15.80 -8.99 -29.70
C GLY A 437 16.98 -9.39 -30.57
N LYS A 438 17.99 -8.54 -30.69
CA LYS A 438 19.15 -8.81 -31.56
C LYS A 438 19.95 -10.06 -31.10
N ASN A 439 20.88 -10.53 -31.92
CA ASN A 439 21.80 -11.59 -31.53
C ASN A 439 22.70 -11.18 -30.35
N GLY A 440 22.93 -12.11 -29.42
CA GLY A 440 23.67 -11.87 -28.18
C GLY A 440 22.95 -10.96 -27.18
N SER A 441 21.63 -10.78 -27.31
CA SER A 441 20.86 -9.95 -26.37
C SER A 441 20.38 -10.69 -25.12
N GLY A 442 20.46 -12.03 -25.10
CA GLY A 442 20.05 -12.87 -23.97
C GLY A 442 18.78 -13.71 -24.21
N LYS A 443 18.19 -13.70 -25.41
CA LYS A 443 16.96 -14.44 -25.75
C LYS A 443 17.05 -15.94 -25.41
N THR A 444 17.99 -16.65 -26.03
CA THR A 444 18.19 -18.10 -25.86
C THR A 444 18.47 -18.45 -24.40
N TYR A 445 19.29 -17.66 -23.72
CA TYR A 445 19.59 -17.83 -22.30
C TYR A 445 18.32 -17.73 -21.43
N TRP A 446 17.47 -16.72 -21.67
CA TRP A 446 16.21 -16.57 -20.96
C TRP A 446 15.21 -17.69 -21.28
N THR A 447 15.11 -18.09 -22.55
CA THR A 447 14.24 -19.20 -22.97
C THR A 447 14.68 -20.51 -22.30
N GLY A 448 15.98 -20.82 -22.31
CA GLY A 448 16.54 -22.00 -21.64
C GLY A 448 16.31 -21.98 -20.13
N LEU A 449 16.56 -20.84 -19.49
CA LEU A 449 16.29 -20.65 -18.06
C LEU A 449 14.81 -20.88 -17.72
N THR A 450 13.90 -20.35 -18.53
CA THR A 450 12.46 -20.50 -18.37
C THR A 450 12.02 -21.96 -18.57
N LEU A 451 12.63 -22.69 -19.51
CA LEU A 451 12.38 -24.12 -19.72
C LEU A 451 12.78 -24.96 -18.50
N VAL A 452 14.01 -24.77 -18.00
CA VAL A 452 14.50 -25.47 -16.80
C VAL A 452 13.62 -25.18 -15.60
N ARG A 453 13.26 -23.91 -15.38
CA ARG A 453 12.37 -23.52 -14.28
C ARG A 453 10.98 -24.13 -14.43
N SER A 454 10.43 -24.14 -15.64
CA SER A 454 9.11 -24.73 -15.90
C SER A 454 9.10 -26.23 -15.63
N ALA A 455 10.14 -26.96 -16.06
CA ALA A 455 10.25 -28.41 -15.87
C ALA A 455 10.31 -28.82 -14.39
N ILE A 456 10.77 -27.92 -13.51
CA ILE A 456 10.80 -28.14 -12.06
C ILE A 456 9.49 -27.67 -11.40
N ALA A 457 8.89 -26.59 -11.89
CA ALA A 457 7.72 -25.98 -11.26
C ALA A 457 6.39 -26.66 -11.59
N TYR A 458 6.27 -27.24 -12.79
CA TYR A 458 5.03 -27.88 -13.24
C TYR A 458 5.19 -29.40 -13.27
N ASP A 459 4.31 -30.08 -12.55
CA ASP A 459 4.15 -31.52 -12.68
C ASP A 459 3.56 -31.88 -14.06
N ASP A 460 3.98 -33.02 -14.60
CA ASP A 460 3.40 -33.63 -15.81
C ASP A 460 3.49 -32.76 -17.08
N LEU A 461 4.61 -32.03 -17.21
CA LEU A 461 4.88 -31.07 -18.29
C LEU A 461 5.48 -31.74 -19.54
N GLU A 462 4.83 -31.57 -20.69
CA GLU A 462 5.39 -31.92 -22.00
C GLU A 462 6.14 -30.72 -22.60
N ILE A 463 7.27 -30.95 -23.26
CA ILE A 463 8.12 -29.91 -23.84
C ILE A 463 8.50 -30.28 -25.27
N TYR A 464 8.08 -29.46 -26.23
CA TYR A 464 8.50 -29.53 -27.62
C TYR A 464 9.37 -28.33 -27.97
N ILE A 465 10.58 -28.56 -28.49
CA ILE A 465 11.51 -27.51 -28.90
C ILE A 465 11.79 -27.66 -30.39
N VAL A 466 11.52 -26.63 -31.19
CA VAL A 466 11.97 -26.52 -32.58
C VAL A 466 13.21 -25.63 -32.59
N ASP A 467 14.37 -26.24 -32.74
CA ASP A 467 15.68 -25.58 -32.72
C ASP A 467 16.34 -25.73 -34.11
N PRO A 468 16.08 -24.79 -35.04
CA PRO A 468 16.68 -24.81 -36.37
C PRO A 468 18.15 -24.35 -36.35
N LYS A 469 18.67 -23.92 -35.20
CA LYS A 469 20.09 -23.61 -34.98
C LYS A 469 20.74 -24.83 -34.33
N LYS A 470 22.02 -25.04 -34.55
CA LYS A 470 22.70 -26.22 -34.04
C LYS A 470 23.18 -25.97 -32.61
N GLY A 471 22.53 -26.60 -31.63
CA GLY A 471 23.11 -26.88 -30.30
C GLY A 471 22.71 -25.95 -29.16
N ASP A 472 21.76 -25.02 -29.35
CA ASP A 472 21.44 -24.03 -28.31
C ASP A 472 20.69 -24.63 -27.11
N TYR A 473 19.98 -25.77 -27.29
CA TYR A 473 19.18 -26.43 -26.25
C TYR A 473 19.56 -27.91 -26.01
N SER A 474 20.67 -28.42 -26.58
CA SER A 474 21.03 -29.84 -26.42
C SER A 474 21.20 -30.23 -24.95
N ASP A 475 21.98 -29.44 -24.20
CA ASP A 475 22.32 -29.78 -22.82
C ASP A 475 21.10 -29.75 -21.90
N ILE A 476 20.14 -28.86 -22.20
CA ILE A 476 18.88 -28.75 -21.46
C ILE A 476 18.04 -30.00 -21.71
N VAL A 477 17.94 -30.44 -22.97
CA VAL A 477 17.18 -31.64 -23.34
C VAL A 477 17.80 -32.88 -22.72
N ASP A 478 19.13 -33.01 -22.78
CA ASP A 478 19.85 -34.14 -22.19
C ASP A 478 19.70 -34.15 -20.66
N ALA A 479 19.70 -32.99 -20.01
CA ALA A 479 19.48 -32.87 -18.57
C ALA A 479 18.04 -33.20 -18.14
N LEU A 480 17.07 -33.08 -19.05
CA LEU A 480 15.67 -33.41 -18.84
C LEU A 480 15.29 -34.82 -19.36
N ASP A 481 16.28 -35.66 -19.68
CA ASP A 481 16.09 -37.02 -20.24
C ASP A 481 15.23 -37.03 -21.51
N GLY A 482 15.37 -35.98 -22.33
CA GLY A 482 14.62 -35.76 -23.55
C GLY A 482 15.22 -36.41 -24.79
N GLU A 483 14.46 -36.42 -25.87
CA GLU A 483 14.87 -36.96 -27.17
C GLU A 483 15.19 -35.85 -28.17
N THR A 484 16.31 -35.97 -28.90
CA THR A 484 16.60 -35.10 -30.06
C THR A 484 16.27 -35.81 -31.38
N VAL A 485 15.38 -35.23 -32.18
CA VAL A 485 14.92 -35.74 -33.47
C VAL A 485 15.40 -34.85 -34.62
N PHE A 486 16.05 -35.45 -35.61
CA PHE A 486 16.43 -34.76 -36.83
C PHE A 486 15.28 -34.78 -37.85
N ILE A 487 14.84 -33.59 -38.29
CA ILE A 487 13.66 -33.43 -39.16
C ILE A 487 13.88 -34.05 -40.55
N SER A 488 15.12 -34.29 -40.97
CA SER A 488 15.47 -35.01 -42.21
C SER A 488 14.94 -36.45 -42.25
N GLN A 489 14.78 -37.09 -41.09
CA GLN A 489 14.48 -38.52 -40.94
C GLN A 489 13.21 -38.79 -40.13
N ALA A 490 12.45 -37.74 -39.76
CA ALA A 490 11.34 -37.87 -38.81
C ALA A 490 10.20 -38.74 -39.35
N ASP A 491 10.08 -39.97 -38.85
CA ASP A 491 8.82 -40.71 -38.82
C ASP A 491 8.07 -40.27 -37.56
N PHE A 492 7.05 -39.43 -37.76
CA PHE A 492 6.29 -38.78 -36.70
C PHE A 492 5.38 -39.73 -35.87
N ASN A 493 5.50 -41.04 -36.04
CA ASN A 493 4.61 -42.04 -35.44
C ASN A 493 5.12 -42.68 -34.12
N GLY A 494 6.25 -42.24 -33.56
CA GLY A 494 6.94 -42.99 -32.49
C GLY A 494 7.22 -42.29 -31.16
N ASN A 495 7.15 -40.97 -31.04
CA ASN A 495 7.72 -40.28 -29.88
C ASN A 495 6.91 -40.53 -28.60
N ARG A 496 7.57 -41.12 -27.60
CA ARG A 496 7.01 -41.41 -26.26
C ARG A 496 7.58 -40.54 -25.14
N ASN A 497 8.57 -39.71 -25.45
CA ASN A 497 9.20 -38.86 -24.44
C ASN A 497 8.43 -37.56 -24.23
N ASP A 498 8.38 -37.13 -22.98
CA ASP A 498 7.72 -35.89 -22.57
C ASP A 498 8.51 -34.66 -23.04
N VAL A 499 9.84 -34.79 -23.22
CA VAL A 499 10.71 -33.72 -23.73
C VAL A 499 11.29 -34.13 -25.09
N VAL A 500 10.99 -33.35 -26.13
CA VAL A 500 11.41 -33.60 -27.51
C VAL A 500 11.96 -32.34 -28.16
N ARG A 501 13.17 -32.44 -28.72
CA ARG A 501 13.79 -31.38 -29.53
C ARG A 501 13.87 -31.79 -30.98
N PHE A 502 13.24 -31.02 -31.86
CA PHE A 502 13.35 -31.13 -33.30
C PHE A 502 14.44 -30.19 -33.82
N THR A 503 15.41 -30.74 -34.55
CA THR A 503 16.50 -29.96 -35.13
C THR A 503 16.80 -30.36 -36.59
N VAL A 504 17.61 -29.57 -37.26
CA VAL A 504 18.01 -29.79 -38.66
C VAL A 504 19.47 -30.25 -38.73
N GLU A 505 19.79 -31.18 -39.63
CA GLU A 505 21.17 -31.64 -39.84
C GLU A 505 22.08 -30.51 -40.35
N ASP A 506 21.58 -29.72 -41.30
CA ASP A 506 22.30 -28.60 -41.91
C ASP A 506 21.44 -27.32 -41.82
N PRO A 507 21.73 -26.42 -40.85
CA PRO A 507 21.04 -25.14 -40.69
C PRO A 507 21.20 -24.15 -41.84
N SER A 508 22.15 -24.40 -42.75
CA SER A 508 22.44 -23.52 -43.90
C SER A 508 21.51 -23.80 -45.07
N ARG A 509 20.88 -24.98 -45.11
CA ARG A 509 19.90 -25.35 -46.13
C ARG A 509 18.53 -24.74 -45.82
N ASP A 510 17.75 -24.57 -46.87
CA ASP A 510 16.35 -24.22 -46.76
C ASP A 510 15.57 -25.42 -46.21
N ASN A 511 15.18 -25.33 -44.94
CA ASN A 511 14.40 -26.35 -44.23
C ASN A 511 12.96 -25.86 -43.94
N THR A 512 12.52 -24.77 -44.57
CA THR A 512 11.27 -24.06 -44.24
C THR A 512 10.04 -24.98 -44.27
N GLU A 513 9.87 -25.77 -45.33
CA GLU A 513 8.71 -26.66 -45.51
C GLU A 513 8.66 -27.75 -44.43
N LYS A 514 9.81 -28.31 -44.09
CA LYS A 514 9.96 -29.34 -43.07
C LYS A 514 9.72 -28.80 -41.66
N LEU A 515 10.19 -27.59 -41.39
CA LEU A 515 9.91 -26.88 -40.13
C LEU A 515 8.40 -26.61 -40.00
N ALA A 516 7.74 -26.16 -41.06
CA ALA A 516 6.29 -25.95 -41.08
C ALA A 516 5.50 -27.26 -40.85
N GLU A 517 5.96 -28.38 -41.40
CA GLU A 517 5.38 -29.70 -41.13
C GLU A 517 5.58 -30.15 -39.67
N THR A 518 6.76 -29.89 -39.11
CA THR A 518 7.07 -30.19 -37.71
C THR A 518 6.16 -29.39 -36.77
N VAL A 519 5.96 -28.10 -37.03
CA VAL A 519 5.00 -27.26 -36.27
C VAL A 519 3.57 -27.81 -36.37
N ARG A 520 3.14 -28.25 -37.57
CA ARG A 520 1.84 -28.92 -37.74
C ARG A 520 1.74 -30.24 -36.99
N HIS A 521 2.84 -30.98 -36.85
CA HIS A 521 2.88 -32.19 -36.06
C HIS A 521 2.74 -31.88 -34.57
N ILE A 522 3.55 -30.96 -34.04
CA ILE A 522 3.49 -30.53 -32.64
C ILE A 522 2.09 -30.02 -32.30
N HIS A 523 1.51 -29.16 -33.15
CA HIS A 523 0.14 -28.70 -32.98
C HIS A 523 -0.86 -29.85 -32.85
N ARG A 524 -0.75 -30.90 -33.68
CA ARG A 524 -1.64 -32.06 -33.61
C ARG A 524 -1.46 -32.89 -32.34
N GLN A 525 -0.24 -32.95 -31.78
CA GLN A 525 0.01 -33.67 -30.53
C GLN A 525 -0.46 -32.87 -29.32
N ALA A 526 -0.02 -31.61 -29.22
CA ALA A 526 -0.42 -30.69 -28.16
C ALA A 526 -1.94 -30.49 -28.10
N SER A 527 -2.64 -30.58 -29.23
CA SER A 527 -4.10 -30.49 -29.27
C SER A 527 -4.86 -31.73 -28.77
N LYS A 528 -4.19 -32.88 -28.59
CA LYS A 528 -4.81 -34.15 -28.16
C LYS A 528 -4.62 -34.45 -26.68
N THR A 529 -3.71 -33.75 -26.01
CA THR A 529 -3.40 -33.93 -24.60
C THR A 529 -4.09 -32.85 -23.77
N ASP A 530 -4.47 -33.20 -22.55
CA ASP A 530 -4.94 -32.24 -21.53
C ASP A 530 -3.79 -31.81 -20.59
N ARG A 531 -2.59 -32.40 -20.77
CA ARG A 531 -1.38 -32.08 -19.99
C ARG A 531 -0.91 -30.68 -20.31
N LYS A 532 -0.12 -30.11 -19.39
CA LYS A 532 0.57 -28.84 -19.64
C LYS A 532 1.65 -29.09 -20.70
N THR A 533 1.56 -28.41 -21.84
CA THR A 533 2.50 -28.57 -22.96
C THR A 533 3.21 -27.25 -23.25
N LEU A 534 4.53 -27.26 -23.29
CA LEU A 534 5.36 -26.15 -23.73
C LEU A 534 5.84 -26.37 -25.15
N VAL A 535 5.72 -25.35 -25.99
CA VAL A 535 6.22 -25.39 -27.37
C VAL A 535 7.15 -24.22 -27.60
N VAL A 536 8.45 -24.46 -27.75
CA VAL A 536 9.43 -23.42 -28.11
C VAL A 536 9.72 -23.50 -29.60
N ILE A 537 9.60 -22.39 -30.30
CA ILE A 537 9.97 -22.28 -31.71
C ILE A 537 11.06 -21.22 -31.80
N ASP A 538 12.31 -21.68 -31.82
CA ASP A 538 13.45 -20.80 -32.01
C ASP A 538 13.60 -20.40 -33.47
N GLU A 539 14.07 -19.18 -33.70
CA GLU A 539 14.11 -18.53 -35.01
C GLU A 539 12.81 -18.73 -35.82
N ALA A 540 11.67 -18.39 -35.22
CA ALA A 540 10.34 -18.63 -35.79
C ALA A 540 10.16 -18.09 -37.22
N HIS A 541 10.95 -17.08 -37.61
CA HIS A 541 11.02 -16.56 -38.98
C HIS A 541 11.44 -17.60 -40.02
N ARG A 542 12.22 -18.62 -39.64
CA ARG A 542 12.61 -19.75 -40.49
C ARG A 542 11.46 -20.68 -40.84
N VAL A 543 10.34 -20.59 -40.11
CA VAL A 543 9.10 -21.29 -40.43
C VAL A 543 8.27 -20.47 -41.43
N THR A 544 8.24 -19.14 -41.26
CA THR A 544 7.38 -18.24 -42.05
C THR A 544 8.03 -17.72 -43.33
N THR A 545 9.35 -17.86 -43.48
CA THR A 545 10.12 -17.19 -44.54
C THR A 545 10.94 -18.18 -45.33
N LYS A 546 10.67 -18.25 -46.64
CA LYS A 546 11.43 -19.05 -47.59
C LYS A 546 12.24 -18.13 -48.50
N GLY A 547 13.56 -18.09 -48.31
CA GLY A 547 14.42 -17.08 -48.94
C GLY A 547 14.04 -15.66 -48.49
N ASN A 548 13.58 -14.81 -49.41
CA ASN A 548 13.11 -13.44 -49.13
C ASN A 548 11.58 -13.29 -49.27
N ARG A 549 10.83 -14.40 -49.24
CA ARG A 549 9.37 -14.39 -49.42
C ARG A 549 8.67 -15.05 -48.24
N ILE A 550 7.49 -14.52 -47.91
CA ILE A 550 6.60 -15.12 -46.92
C ILE A 550 6.10 -16.47 -47.48
N TYR A 551 6.31 -17.53 -46.71
CA TYR A 551 5.82 -18.87 -46.99
C TYR A 551 4.49 -19.09 -46.26
N GLN A 552 3.40 -19.07 -47.03
CA GLN A 552 2.04 -19.05 -46.49
C GLN A 552 1.70 -20.28 -45.66
N ASP A 553 2.13 -21.48 -46.06
CA ASP A 553 1.84 -22.70 -45.30
C ASP A 553 2.54 -22.69 -43.92
N GLY A 554 3.73 -22.10 -43.83
CA GLY A 554 4.45 -21.93 -42.57
C GLY A 554 3.80 -20.92 -41.64
N VAL A 555 3.33 -19.80 -42.20
CA VAL A 555 2.52 -18.82 -41.46
C VAL A 555 1.22 -19.45 -40.96
N GLN A 556 0.53 -20.24 -41.80
CA GLN A 556 -0.68 -20.95 -41.42
C GLN A 556 -0.42 -21.98 -40.31
N ALA A 557 0.70 -22.72 -40.39
CA ALA A 557 1.08 -23.69 -39.36
C ALA A 557 1.25 -23.03 -37.98
N LEU A 558 1.97 -21.91 -37.92
CA LEU A 558 2.13 -21.14 -36.68
C LEU A 558 0.82 -20.51 -36.22
N SER A 559 0.03 -19.95 -37.15
CA SER A 559 -1.27 -19.35 -36.84
C SER A 559 -2.23 -20.36 -36.22
N ASN A 560 -2.29 -21.58 -36.76
CA ASN A 560 -3.12 -22.64 -36.19
C ASN A 560 -2.62 -23.03 -34.79
N LEU A 561 -1.31 -23.23 -34.61
CA LEU A 561 -0.75 -23.54 -33.29
C LEU A 561 -1.15 -22.49 -32.25
N ILE A 562 -0.90 -21.20 -32.52
CA ILE A 562 -1.18 -20.14 -31.53
C ILE A 562 -2.68 -19.92 -31.34
N ARG A 563 -3.47 -19.86 -32.42
CA ARG A 563 -4.89 -19.51 -32.30
C ARG A 563 -5.74 -20.64 -31.76
N GLU A 564 -5.49 -21.89 -32.17
CA GLU A 564 -6.35 -23.03 -31.81
C GLU A 564 -5.99 -23.62 -30.44
N THR A 565 -4.81 -23.29 -29.90
CA THR A 565 -4.37 -23.77 -28.58
C THR A 565 -4.45 -22.72 -27.47
N ARG A 566 -4.87 -21.49 -27.79
CA ARG A 566 -5.03 -20.37 -26.84
C ARG A 566 -5.76 -20.72 -25.54
N HIS A 567 -6.86 -21.47 -25.64
CA HIS A 567 -7.71 -21.84 -24.49
C HIS A 567 -7.44 -23.27 -23.98
N LYS A 568 -6.29 -23.84 -24.33
CA LYS A 568 -5.85 -25.16 -23.88
C LYS A 568 -4.66 -25.02 -22.94
N ASN A 569 -4.25 -26.10 -22.31
CA ASN A 569 -3.03 -26.16 -21.49
C ASN A 569 -1.74 -26.17 -22.34
N VAL A 570 -1.69 -25.39 -23.42
CA VAL A 570 -0.57 -25.32 -24.35
C VAL A 570 0.02 -23.92 -24.36
N ALA A 571 1.29 -23.81 -23.98
CA ALA A 571 2.01 -22.55 -23.90
C ALA A 571 3.15 -22.53 -24.92
N ALA A 572 2.99 -21.69 -25.94
CA ALA A 572 3.95 -21.58 -27.05
C ALA A 572 4.86 -20.36 -26.86
N THR A 573 6.15 -20.50 -27.16
CA THR A 573 7.16 -19.43 -27.09
C THR A 573 7.80 -19.26 -28.46
N LEU A 574 7.49 -18.15 -29.12
CA LEU A 574 8.07 -17.78 -30.41
C LEU A 574 9.30 -16.91 -30.18
N VAL A 575 10.48 -17.37 -30.59
CA VAL A 575 11.73 -16.60 -30.47
C VAL A 575 12.13 -16.05 -31.84
N THR A 576 12.40 -14.74 -31.90
CA THR A 576 12.81 -14.05 -33.14
C THR A 576 13.89 -13.00 -32.87
N GLN A 577 14.72 -12.72 -33.88
CA GLN A 577 15.75 -11.69 -33.83
C GLN A 577 15.19 -10.27 -33.99
N ASN A 578 14.11 -10.08 -34.75
CA ASN A 578 13.57 -8.76 -35.06
C ASN A 578 12.07 -8.70 -34.78
N ALA A 579 11.67 -7.68 -34.03
CA ALA A 579 10.27 -7.49 -33.67
C ALA A 579 9.35 -7.20 -34.88
N ASP A 580 9.91 -6.75 -35.99
CA ASP A 580 9.15 -6.36 -37.18
C ASP A 580 8.82 -7.52 -38.13
N GLU A 581 9.39 -8.70 -37.92
CA GLU A 581 9.15 -9.88 -38.77
C GLU A 581 7.66 -10.27 -38.80
N PHE A 582 6.97 -10.17 -37.67
CA PHE A 582 5.54 -10.47 -37.56
C PHE A 582 4.64 -9.25 -37.77
N THR A 583 5.11 -8.02 -37.52
CA THR A 583 4.26 -6.82 -37.63
C THR A 583 4.11 -6.29 -39.06
N ARG A 584 4.93 -6.76 -40.00
CA ARG A 584 4.89 -6.34 -41.41
C ARG A 584 3.73 -6.96 -42.20
N SER A 585 3.21 -8.12 -41.80
CA SER A 585 2.11 -8.81 -42.48
C SER A 585 0.84 -8.84 -41.62
N ASN A 586 -0.34 -8.91 -42.26
CA ASN A 586 -1.61 -9.02 -41.53
C ASN A 586 -1.71 -10.36 -40.80
N GLU A 587 -1.19 -11.43 -41.41
CA GLU A 587 -1.17 -12.77 -40.84
C GLU A 587 -0.26 -12.83 -39.61
N GLY A 588 0.93 -12.21 -39.66
CA GLY A 588 1.84 -12.12 -38.51
C GLY A 588 1.23 -11.30 -37.37
N ARG A 589 0.55 -10.19 -37.68
CA ARG A 589 -0.22 -9.42 -36.69
C ARG A 589 -1.32 -10.25 -36.04
N ASN A 590 -2.01 -11.11 -36.81
CA ASN A 590 -3.04 -11.99 -36.28
C ASN A 590 -2.48 -13.07 -35.35
N ILE A 591 -1.25 -13.55 -35.61
CA ILE A 591 -0.53 -14.43 -34.67
C ILE A 591 -0.27 -13.67 -33.37
N LEU A 592 0.35 -12.49 -33.44
CA LEU A 592 0.71 -11.70 -32.26
C LEU A 592 -0.49 -11.27 -31.40
N ARG A 593 -1.67 -11.05 -32.00
CA ARG A 593 -2.91 -10.73 -31.27
C ARG A 593 -3.45 -11.87 -30.38
N ASN A 594 -2.91 -13.08 -30.55
CA ASN A 594 -3.23 -14.24 -29.73
C ASN A 594 -2.08 -14.59 -28.77
N VAL A 595 -1.13 -13.67 -28.57
CA VAL A 595 -0.02 -13.79 -27.62
C VAL A 595 -0.22 -12.76 -26.53
N ASP A 596 -0.39 -13.22 -25.29
CA ASP A 596 -0.63 -12.31 -24.16
C ASP A 596 0.66 -11.66 -23.67
N CYS A 597 1.82 -12.33 -23.77
CA CYS A 597 3.08 -11.81 -23.24
C CYS A 597 4.14 -11.62 -24.34
N ASN A 598 4.68 -10.41 -24.43
CA ASN A 598 5.73 -10.04 -25.38
C ASN A 598 6.97 -9.55 -24.64
N LEU A 599 8.10 -10.20 -24.88
CA LEU A 599 9.36 -9.95 -24.22
C LEU A 599 10.37 -9.35 -25.19
N PHE A 600 10.77 -8.11 -24.94
CA PHE A 600 11.68 -7.36 -25.77
C PHE A 600 13.05 -7.22 -25.11
N PHE A 601 14.01 -7.99 -25.60
CA PHE A 601 15.42 -7.76 -25.33
C PHE A 601 15.96 -6.60 -26.18
N LYS A 602 17.24 -6.27 -25.97
CA LYS A 602 17.92 -5.19 -26.70
C LYS A 602 17.66 -5.27 -28.20
N GLN A 603 17.11 -4.20 -28.76
CA GLN A 603 16.87 -4.07 -30.19
C GLN A 603 17.98 -3.25 -30.86
N LYS A 604 18.30 -3.58 -32.12
CA LYS A 604 19.21 -2.75 -32.93
C LYS A 604 18.49 -1.49 -33.40
N ASP A 605 17.26 -1.67 -33.89
CA ASP A 605 16.35 -0.61 -34.27
C ASP A 605 14.92 -1.01 -33.91
N VAL A 606 14.03 -0.03 -33.75
CA VAL A 606 12.61 -0.23 -33.43
C VAL A 606 11.81 0.53 -34.47
N ALA A 607 11.18 -0.21 -35.39
CA ALA A 607 10.33 0.38 -36.42
C ALA A 607 9.06 1.00 -35.79
N SER A 608 8.51 2.04 -36.42
CA SER A 608 7.25 2.67 -35.96
C SER A 608 6.12 1.66 -35.88
N GLN A 609 6.02 0.75 -36.86
CA GLN A 609 5.02 -0.32 -36.87
C GLN A 609 5.06 -1.23 -35.64
N VAL A 610 6.24 -1.45 -35.06
CA VAL A 610 6.41 -2.23 -33.82
C VAL A 610 5.92 -1.40 -32.62
N THR A 611 6.30 -0.12 -32.57
CA THR A 611 5.85 0.81 -31.53
C THR A 611 4.32 0.93 -31.52
N ASP A 612 3.72 1.11 -32.70
CA ASP A 612 2.28 1.28 -32.88
C ASP A 612 1.51 -0.01 -32.53
N PHE A 613 2.00 -1.18 -32.96
CA PHE A 613 1.31 -2.45 -32.73
C PHE A 613 1.32 -2.86 -31.25
N PHE A 614 2.49 -2.74 -30.59
CA PHE A 614 2.65 -3.11 -29.18
C PHE A 614 2.35 -1.95 -28.21
N GLN A 615 1.90 -0.81 -28.74
CA GLN A 615 1.57 0.40 -27.98
C GLN A 615 2.72 0.84 -27.05
N LEU A 616 3.96 0.76 -27.54
CA LEU A 616 5.13 1.14 -26.77
C LEU A 616 5.17 2.65 -26.58
N SER A 617 5.39 3.10 -25.35
CA SER A 617 5.68 4.50 -25.06
C SER A 617 6.98 4.97 -25.71
N GLU A 618 7.11 6.27 -25.96
CA GLU A 618 8.35 6.87 -26.49
C GLU A 618 9.57 6.53 -25.61
N LYS A 619 9.37 6.52 -24.28
CA LYS A 619 10.37 6.11 -23.29
C LYS A 619 10.80 4.65 -23.51
N GLN A 620 9.85 3.72 -23.65
CA GLN A 620 10.14 2.30 -23.89
C GLN A 620 10.89 2.10 -25.20
N SER A 621 10.46 2.73 -26.30
CA SER A 621 11.13 2.60 -27.60
C SER A 621 12.59 3.07 -27.57
N VAL A 622 12.87 4.16 -26.83
CA VAL A 622 14.25 4.62 -26.59
C VAL A 622 15.02 3.66 -25.67
N GLU A 623 14.36 3.10 -24.66
CA GLU A 623 14.93 2.19 -23.68
C GLU A 623 15.32 0.83 -24.29
N LEU A 624 14.53 0.30 -25.24
CA LEU A 624 14.82 -0.94 -25.97
C LEU A 624 16.20 -0.95 -26.64
N ARG A 625 16.66 0.20 -27.14
CA ARG A 625 18.00 0.33 -27.75
C ARG A 625 19.11 0.37 -26.69
N LYS A 626 18.78 0.73 -25.45
CA LYS A 626 19.70 0.95 -24.33
C LYS A 626 19.76 -0.20 -23.33
N LEU A 627 18.87 -1.21 -23.45
CA LEU A 627 18.88 -2.39 -22.60
C LEU A 627 20.29 -3.02 -22.53
N ARG A 628 20.60 -3.58 -21.36
CA ARG A 628 21.86 -4.26 -21.09
C ARG A 628 21.80 -5.70 -21.59
N THR A 629 22.96 -6.23 -21.94
CA THR A 629 23.12 -7.59 -22.48
C THR A 629 24.15 -8.35 -21.65
N GLY A 630 23.94 -9.66 -21.53
CA GLY A 630 24.82 -10.59 -20.82
C GLY A 630 26.29 -10.60 -21.28
N ASN A 631 26.59 -10.06 -22.47
CA ASN A 631 27.97 -9.97 -22.97
C ASN A 631 28.82 -8.92 -22.23
N SER A 632 28.19 -7.93 -21.60
CA SER A 632 28.87 -6.79 -20.96
C SER A 632 28.70 -6.74 -19.45
N LEU A 633 27.72 -7.48 -18.94
CA LEU A 633 27.30 -7.50 -17.55
C LEU A 633 26.83 -8.92 -17.22
N PRO A 634 26.83 -9.34 -15.94
CA PRO A 634 26.40 -10.68 -15.54
C PRO A 634 24.89 -10.94 -15.71
N PHE A 635 24.15 -10.02 -16.32
CA PHE A 635 22.72 -10.13 -16.57
C PHE A 635 22.34 -9.48 -17.91
N SER A 636 21.24 -9.96 -18.48
CA SER A 636 20.56 -9.31 -19.59
C SER A 636 19.32 -8.58 -19.09
N GLU A 637 18.83 -7.61 -19.85
CA GLU A 637 17.58 -6.91 -19.55
C GLU A 637 16.58 -7.08 -20.68
N ALA A 638 15.31 -7.14 -20.29
CA ALA A 638 14.19 -7.19 -21.20
C ALA A 638 13.05 -6.31 -20.70
N ILE A 639 12.19 -5.86 -21.62
CA ILE A 639 10.89 -5.26 -21.29
C ILE A 639 9.83 -6.32 -21.56
N VAL A 640 9.02 -6.61 -20.54
CA VAL A 640 7.80 -7.42 -20.63
C VAL A 640 6.64 -6.47 -20.96
N LYS A 641 5.81 -6.84 -21.93
CA LYS A 641 4.54 -6.18 -22.25
C LYS A 641 3.45 -7.24 -22.30
N GLY A 642 2.36 -7.07 -21.57
CA GLY A 642 1.26 -8.03 -21.52
C GLY A 642 0.69 -8.25 -20.11
N PRO A 643 0.88 -9.44 -19.49
CA PRO A 643 0.37 -9.72 -18.13
C PRO A 643 0.95 -8.75 -17.10
N VAL A 644 2.19 -8.31 -17.35
CA VAL A 644 2.84 -7.23 -16.63
C VAL A 644 3.61 -6.37 -17.62
N ASP A 645 3.57 -5.05 -17.40
CA ASP A 645 4.27 -4.08 -18.22
C ASP A 645 5.46 -3.54 -17.45
N THR A 646 6.60 -4.23 -17.52
CA THR A 646 7.75 -3.86 -16.70
C THR A 646 9.09 -4.23 -17.31
N ARG A 647 10.16 -3.62 -16.81
CA ARG A 647 11.53 -4.01 -17.17
C ARG A 647 12.07 -5.00 -16.16
N ILE A 648 12.57 -6.11 -16.68
CA ILE A 648 13.19 -7.18 -15.91
C ILE A 648 14.69 -7.28 -16.19
N ARG A 649 15.43 -7.73 -15.17
CA ARG A 649 16.78 -8.27 -15.28
C ARG A 649 16.70 -9.79 -15.23
N VAL A 650 17.31 -10.43 -16.20
CA VAL A 650 17.42 -11.88 -16.26
C VAL A 650 18.60 -12.30 -15.39
N GLN A 651 18.29 -12.99 -14.29
CA GLN A 651 19.27 -13.53 -13.35
C GLN A 651 19.02 -15.02 -13.15
N ALA A 652 20.13 -15.76 -13.15
CA ALA A 652 20.16 -17.18 -12.85
C ALA A 652 21.02 -17.42 -11.60
N SER A 653 20.68 -18.45 -10.84
CA SER A 653 21.57 -19.01 -9.82
C SER A 653 22.85 -19.58 -10.44
N GLN A 654 23.87 -19.89 -9.64
CA GLN A 654 25.11 -20.47 -10.15
C GLN A 654 24.87 -21.84 -10.77
N GLU A 655 23.95 -22.61 -10.21
CA GLU A 655 23.54 -23.94 -10.64
C GLU A 655 22.84 -23.88 -11.99
N GLU A 656 21.85 -22.99 -12.12
CA GLU A 656 21.15 -22.72 -13.39
C GLU A 656 22.13 -22.22 -14.46
N HIS A 657 23.04 -21.31 -14.10
CA HIS A 657 24.03 -20.77 -15.02
C HIS A 657 24.99 -21.84 -15.55
N ARG A 658 25.49 -22.73 -14.68
CA ARG A 658 26.32 -23.87 -15.09
C ARG A 658 25.60 -24.79 -16.07
N LEU A 659 24.30 -25.04 -15.87
CA LEU A 659 23.52 -25.87 -16.79
C LEU A 659 23.39 -25.23 -18.18
N LEU A 660 23.20 -23.90 -18.22
CA LEU A 660 23.01 -23.15 -19.47
C LEU A 660 24.32 -22.85 -20.24
N GLU A 661 25.46 -22.76 -19.55
CA GLU A 661 26.76 -22.46 -20.17
C GLU A 661 27.64 -23.69 -20.47
N ASN A 662 27.25 -24.90 -20.05
CA ASN A 662 28.04 -26.13 -20.21
C ASN A 662 28.21 -26.63 -21.68
N SER A 663 27.87 -25.80 -22.67
CA SER A 663 27.79 -26.13 -24.09
C SER A 663 29.12 -26.39 -24.80
N GLU A 664 30.30 -26.23 -24.16
CA GLU A 664 31.59 -26.58 -24.79
C GLU A 664 32.66 -27.23 -23.87
N ASN A 665 32.44 -27.41 -22.57
CA ASN A 665 33.57 -27.64 -21.63
C ASN A 665 33.50 -28.88 -20.71
N ARG A 666 32.78 -29.94 -21.11
CA ARG A 666 32.76 -31.21 -20.33
C ARG A 666 34.03 -32.06 -20.45
N ASP A 667 34.91 -31.82 -21.42
CA ASP A 667 36.11 -32.65 -21.65
C ASP A 667 37.39 -32.20 -20.90
N MET A 668 37.35 -31.14 -20.09
CA MET A 668 38.58 -30.58 -19.49
C MET A 668 38.60 -30.42 -17.96
N MET A 669 37.73 -31.11 -17.22
CA MET A 669 37.79 -31.08 -15.75
C MET A 669 37.41 -32.42 -15.10
N LEU A 670 38.28 -33.42 -15.26
CA LEU A 670 38.48 -34.41 -14.21
C LEU A 670 39.99 -34.62 -13.98
N PRO A 671 40.59 -33.96 -12.97
CA PRO A 671 41.71 -34.54 -12.26
C PRO A 671 41.16 -35.34 -11.07
N SER A 672 41.52 -36.62 -11.09
CA SER A 672 41.46 -37.61 -10.02
C SER A 672 41.43 -37.05 -8.60
N LEU A 673 40.43 -37.50 -7.83
CA LEU A 673 40.45 -37.54 -6.37
C LEU A 673 41.64 -38.40 -5.91
N ASP A 674 42.81 -37.79 -5.74
CA ASP A 674 43.92 -38.32 -4.94
C ASP A 674 44.91 -37.20 -4.63
N SER A 675 44.71 -36.51 -3.51
CA SER A 675 45.75 -35.98 -2.61
C SER A 675 45.12 -35.07 -1.55
N ALA A 676 44.58 -35.66 -0.50
CA ALA A 676 44.35 -34.95 0.75
C ALA A 676 45.72 -34.67 1.41
N GLY A 677 46.18 -33.42 1.32
CA GLY A 677 47.37 -32.91 2.00
C GLY A 677 47.06 -31.59 2.71
N SER A 678 47.10 -31.64 4.04
CA SER A 678 46.89 -30.59 5.04
C SER A 678 47.62 -29.26 4.81
N VAL A 679 46.95 -28.11 5.01
CA VAL A 679 47.59 -26.83 5.42
C VAL A 679 46.63 -25.97 6.28
N GLU A 680 47.14 -25.51 7.42
CA GLU A 680 46.55 -24.62 8.44
C GLU A 680 46.36 -23.14 7.99
N PRO A 681 45.54 -22.32 8.71
CA PRO A 681 45.30 -20.92 8.37
C PRO A 681 46.39 -19.98 8.92
N ARG A 682 46.83 -19.02 8.11
CA ARG A 682 47.74 -17.93 8.51
C ARG A 682 47.04 -16.58 8.60
N THR A 683 47.37 -15.89 9.68
CA THR A 683 47.10 -14.51 10.10
C THR A 683 47.52 -13.45 9.08
N GLU A 684 46.71 -12.39 8.97
CA GLU A 684 47.00 -11.16 8.25
C GLU A 684 47.86 -10.19 9.10
N GLU A 685 48.89 -9.61 8.48
CA GLU A 685 49.71 -8.53 9.05
C GLU A 685 49.71 -7.31 8.10
N ASN A 686 49.62 -6.14 8.73
CA ASN A 686 49.52 -4.79 8.15
C ASN A 686 50.77 -4.30 7.42
N GLY A 687 50.58 -3.36 6.49
CA GLY A 687 51.62 -2.50 5.94
C GLY A 687 51.24 -1.00 5.99
N GLU A 688 51.98 -0.24 6.79
CA GLU A 688 51.92 1.22 6.95
C GLU A 688 52.42 2.04 5.74
N LYS A 689 52.00 3.31 5.64
CA LYS A 689 52.92 4.43 5.32
C LYS A 689 52.50 5.79 5.91
N LYS A 690 53.50 6.45 6.49
CA LYS A 690 53.62 7.69 7.30
C LYS A 690 53.23 9.04 6.66
N SER A 691 52.83 10.01 7.50
CA SER A 691 53.46 11.36 7.60
C SER A 691 53.13 12.04 8.94
N ARG A 692 54.11 12.19 9.84
CA ARG A 692 54.86 13.42 10.23
C ARG A 692 54.24 14.22 11.40
N ALA A 693 55.05 14.38 12.44
CA ALA A 693 54.77 14.96 13.76
C ALA A 693 55.13 16.46 13.85
N ASP A 694 54.53 17.17 14.80
CA ASP A 694 55.14 17.94 15.92
C ASP A 694 54.00 18.75 16.59
N GLY A 695 53.86 18.98 17.90
CA GLY A 695 54.66 18.68 19.08
C GLY A 695 53.98 19.32 20.32
N GLY A 696 54.41 18.91 21.52
CA GLY A 696 54.24 19.64 22.80
C GLY A 696 53.03 19.26 23.66
N HIS A 697 53.20 18.41 24.69
CA HIS A 697 53.31 18.77 26.13
C HIS A 697 51.99 19.28 26.76
N LYS A 698 51.48 18.80 27.90
CA LYS A 698 52.09 18.18 29.09
C LYS A 698 50.97 17.65 30.02
N THR A 699 51.17 16.45 30.62
CA THR A 699 50.94 16.01 32.03
C THR A 699 49.63 16.37 32.75
N MET A 700 49.00 15.60 33.64
CA MET A 700 49.19 14.31 34.37
C MET A 700 47.83 14.12 35.11
N SER A 701 47.17 12.94 35.16
CA SER A 701 47.28 11.91 36.22
C SER A 701 47.41 12.49 37.65
N THR A 702 46.67 12.13 38.70
CA THR A 702 46.30 10.80 39.24
C THR A 702 45.46 10.98 40.51
N ASP A 703 44.64 9.97 40.82
CA ASP A 703 44.36 9.31 42.11
C ASP A 703 43.96 10.07 43.41
N ASN A 704 42.76 9.67 43.89
CA ASN A 704 42.34 9.22 45.23
C ASN A 704 43.09 9.72 46.49
N THR A 705 42.35 10.30 47.46
CA THR A 705 41.86 9.60 48.69
C THR A 705 41.19 10.58 49.70
N ASP A 706 40.04 10.12 50.21
CA ASP A 706 39.42 10.23 51.54
C ASP A 706 39.33 11.50 52.43
N SER A 707 38.11 11.58 52.98
CA SER A 707 37.68 12.05 54.32
C SER A 707 37.30 13.53 54.51
N GLY A 708 36.06 13.73 55.01
CA GLY A 708 35.56 15.03 55.46
C GLY A 708 34.05 15.14 55.45
N SER A 709 33.43 14.69 56.56
CA SER A 709 32.03 14.87 56.96
C SER A 709 31.46 16.29 56.80
N THR A 710 30.19 16.43 56.39
CA THR A 710 29.05 17.03 57.14
C THR A 710 27.79 17.21 56.27
N GLU A 711 26.64 16.70 56.77
CA GLU A 711 25.24 17.17 56.61
C GLU A 711 24.57 17.09 55.21
N GLU A 712 23.76 16.05 54.93
CA GLU A 712 22.28 15.93 55.11
C GLU A 712 21.43 16.78 54.13
N CYS A 713 20.83 16.16 53.10
CA CYS A 713 19.44 15.63 53.01
C CYS A 713 18.35 16.72 52.80
N GLY A 714 17.39 16.63 51.88
CA GLY A 714 17.04 15.59 50.92
C GLY A 714 15.95 16.08 49.95
N PHE A 715 15.97 15.57 48.72
CA PHE A 715 14.93 15.84 47.71
C PHE A 715 14.63 14.64 46.80
N LEU A 716 15.15 13.44 47.13
CA LEU A 716 15.14 12.27 46.22
C LEU A 716 14.65 10.98 46.90
N LYS A 717 13.58 11.07 47.70
CA LYS A 717 12.94 9.90 48.33
C LYS A 717 11.41 9.88 48.24
N VAL A 718 10.82 10.35 47.13
CA VAL A 718 9.35 10.27 46.91
C VAL A 718 8.92 9.63 45.57
N ILE A 719 9.81 9.40 44.60
CA ILE A 719 9.42 8.82 43.30
C ILE A 719 9.75 7.32 43.24
N GLY A 720 9.27 6.55 44.22
CA GLY A 720 9.57 5.12 44.33
C GLY A 720 8.51 4.23 44.97
N PHE A 721 7.27 4.71 45.18
CA PHE A 721 6.27 3.91 45.93
C PHE A 721 4.82 3.92 45.42
N VAL A 722 4.54 4.25 44.14
CA VAL A 722 3.15 4.21 43.62
C VAL A 722 3.02 3.41 42.32
N LEU A 723 3.71 2.27 42.24
CA LEU A 723 3.46 1.25 41.23
C LEU A 723 3.32 -0.11 41.92
N GLY A 724 2.08 -0.50 42.22
CA GLY A 724 1.77 -1.89 42.56
C GLY A 724 0.61 -2.11 43.54
N ALA A 725 -0.64 -1.84 43.12
CA ALA A 725 -1.88 -2.55 43.49
C ALA A 725 -3.14 -1.74 43.08
N PRO A 726 -4.26 -2.37 42.68
CA PRO A 726 -5.52 -1.66 42.49
C PRO A 726 -6.18 -1.44 43.86
N ILE A 727 -6.12 -0.24 44.40
CA ILE A 727 -6.82 0.12 45.62
C ILE A 727 -8.24 0.59 45.25
N GLY A 728 -9.25 -0.05 45.83
CA GLY A 728 -10.66 0.29 45.64
C GLY A 728 -11.00 1.65 46.22
N LEU A 729 -11.89 2.37 45.54
CA LEU A 729 -12.28 3.78 45.75
C LEU A 729 -12.99 4.10 47.09
N PHE A 730 -12.96 3.21 48.08
CA PHE A 730 -13.53 3.45 49.41
C PHE A 730 -12.50 4.00 50.42
N GLU A 731 -11.20 3.85 50.16
CA GLU A 731 -10.14 4.34 51.07
C GLU A 731 -9.75 5.82 50.83
N CYS A 732 -10.07 6.40 49.67
CA CYS A 732 -9.84 7.83 49.41
C CYS A 732 -10.83 8.76 50.13
N GLY A 733 -11.97 8.24 50.60
CA GLY A 733 -12.96 9.02 51.35
C GLY A 733 -12.47 9.47 52.74
N LEU A 734 -11.46 8.80 53.30
CA LEU A 734 -10.90 9.11 54.62
C LEU A 734 -9.89 10.28 54.61
N LEU A 735 -9.38 10.69 53.45
CA LEU A 735 -8.49 11.86 53.32
C LEU A 735 -9.25 13.20 53.25
N ALA A 736 -10.57 13.18 53.03
CA ALA A 736 -11.41 14.38 53.05
C ALA A 736 -11.82 14.82 54.48
N GLY A 737 -11.64 13.98 55.50
CA GLY A 737 -11.90 14.33 56.91
C GLY A 737 -10.75 15.02 57.63
N PHE A 738 -9.55 15.00 57.05
CA PHE A 738 -8.33 15.52 57.68
C PHE A 738 -8.25 17.05 57.83
N PRO A 739 -8.82 17.88 56.91
CA PRO A 739 -8.81 19.34 57.06
C PRO A 739 -9.77 19.86 58.15
N VAL A 740 -10.86 19.14 58.43
CA VAL A 740 -11.88 19.57 59.41
C VAL A 740 -11.44 19.27 60.84
N ALA A 741 -10.80 18.11 61.07
CA ALA A 741 -10.27 17.76 62.38
C ALA A 741 -9.06 18.62 62.79
N THR A 742 -8.21 19.00 61.84
CA THR A 742 -7.07 19.90 62.08
C THR A 742 -7.50 21.36 62.28
N ALA A 743 -8.56 21.83 61.59
CA ALA A 743 -9.14 23.16 61.82
C ALA A 743 -9.83 23.31 63.19
N LEU A 744 -10.53 22.28 63.66
CA LEU A 744 -11.14 22.28 65.01
C LEU A 744 -10.08 22.21 66.12
N HIS A 745 -8.99 21.46 65.92
CA HIS A 745 -7.89 21.39 66.89
C HIS A 745 -7.07 22.68 66.97
N TRP A 746 -6.95 23.43 65.87
CA TRP A 746 -6.27 24.73 65.87
C TRP A 746 -7.10 25.86 66.51
N ASN A 747 -8.43 25.78 66.49
CA ASN A 747 -9.30 26.77 67.12
C ASN A 747 -9.24 26.72 68.66
N ASP A 748 -9.15 25.53 69.24
CA ASP A 748 -8.94 25.35 70.70
C ASP A 748 -7.51 25.73 71.15
N MET A 749 -6.52 25.58 70.26
CA MET A 749 -5.14 25.94 70.56
C MET A 749 -4.87 27.45 70.41
N LEU A 750 -5.53 28.16 69.49
CA LEU A 750 -5.35 29.60 69.28
C LEU A 750 -6.10 30.47 70.31
N THR A 751 -7.18 29.95 70.91
CA THR A 751 -7.93 30.64 71.98
C THR A 751 -7.24 30.59 73.35
N SER A 752 -6.22 29.74 73.52
CA SER A 752 -5.48 29.58 74.79
C SER A 752 -4.10 30.26 74.82
N VAL A 753 -3.60 30.80 73.69
CA VAL A 753 -2.20 31.30 73.59
C VAL A 753 -2.08 32.83 73.37
N LEU A 754 -3.16 33.57 73.09
CA LEU A 754 -3.09 35.03 72.91
C LEU A 754 -4.29 35.75 73.54
N PRO A 755 -4.12 36.51 74.64
CA PRO A 755 -5.15 37.43 75.12
C PRO A 755 -5.00 38.73 74.32
N ILE A 756 -5.66 38.83 73.17
CA ILE A 756 -5.74 40.10 72.42
C ILE A 756 -7.15 40.66 72.60
N ASN A 757 -7.29 41.46 73.66
CA ASN A 757 -8.38 42.41 73.79
C ASN A 757 -8.26 43.44 72.65
N GLY A 758 -9.28 43.50 71.80
CA GLY A 758 -9.56 44.65 70.94
C GLY A 758 -9.10 44.52 69.49
N LEU A 759 -9.86 43.79 68.68
CA LEU A 759 -10.08 44.01 67.24
C LEU A 759 -11.38 43.27 66.84
N PRO A 760 -12.31 43.87 66.07
CA PRO A 760 -13.55 43.21 65.69
C PRO A 760 -13.30 42.25 64.54
N LEU A 761 -13.12 40.95 64.84
CA LEU A 761 -13.15 39.88 63.84
C LEU A 761 -14.60 39.56 63.47
N ASN A 762 -15.19 40.38 62.59
CA ASN A 762 -16.45 40.05 61.91
C ASN A 762 -16.14 39.61 60.47
N GLY A 763 -16.60 38.42 60.08
CA GLY A 763 -16.85 38.00 58.69
C GLY A 763 -15.77 37.14 58.00
N THR A 764 -14.52 37.58 57.96
CA THR A 764 -13.58 37.14 56.91
C THR A 764 -13.16 35.66 56.92
N LEU A 765 -13.03 35.01 58.08
CA LEU A 765 -12.53 33.62 58.15
C LEU A 765 -13.63 32.59 57.89
N VAL A 766 -14.86 32.90 58.30
CA VAL A 766 -16.06 32.10 58.02
C VAL A 766 -16.45 32.23 56.55
N ASP A 767 -16.31 33.41 55.95
CA ASP A 767 -16.56 33.63 54.53
C ASP A 767 -15.53 32.89 53.66
N VAL A 768 -14.25 32.87 54.05
CA VAL A 768 -13.21 32.09 53.36
C VAL A 768 -13.49 30.59 53.46
N LEU A 769 -13.83 30.08 54.64
CA LEU A 769 -14.18 28.67 54.81
C LEU A 769 -15.45 28.29 54.03
N ALA A 770 -16.47 29.17 54.00
CA ALA A 770 -17.69 28.97 53.23
C ALA A 770 -17.41 28.91 51.73
N VAL A 771 -16.57 29.81 51.21
CA VAL A 771 -16.14 29.79 49.80
C VAL A 771 -15.38 28.51 49.46
N TRP A 772 -14.48 28.05 50.34
CA TRP A 772 -13.75 26.79 50.12
C TRP A 772 -14.68 25.57 50.13
N THR A 773 -15.64 25.50 51.06
CA THR A 773 -16.64 24.43 51.09
C THR A 773 -17.58 24.47 49.88
N ALA A 774 -18.02 25.66 49.45
CA ALA A 774 -18.84 25.81 48.24
C ALA A 774 -18.08 25.40 46.98
N THR A 775 -16.77 25.67 46.90
CA THR A 775 -15.92 25.27 45.77
C THR A 775 -15.72 23.75 45.72
N LEU A 776 -15.62 23.08 46.87
CA LEU A 776 -15.54 21.61 46.94
C LEU A 776 -16.88 20.94 46.56
N ILE A 777 -18.00 21.48 47.05
CA ILE A 777 -19.34 21.00 46.70
C ILE A 777 -19.62 21.23 45.20
N ALA A 778 -19.18 22.36 44.65
CA ALA A 778 -19.23 22.64 43.23
C ALA A 778 -18.44 21.65 42.37
N ALA A 779 -17.24 21.28 42.83
CA ALA A 779 -16.40 20.33 42.14
C ALA A 779 -17.04 18.93 42.14
N GLU A 780 -17.68 18.52 43.24
CA GLU A 780 -18.47 17.28 43.31
C GLU A 780 -19.73 17.33 42.43
N LEU A 781 -20.44 18.46 42.41
CA LEU A 781 -21.63 18.64 41.55
C LEU A 781 -21.26 18.63 40.07
N LEU A 782 -20.13 19.27 39.70
CA LEU A 782 -19.61 19.23 38.34
C LEU A 782 -19.19 17.82 37.95
N TRP A 783 -18.54 17.09 38.87
CA TRP A 783 -18.15 15.69 38.67
C TRP A 783 -19.35 14.77 38.49
N THR A 784 -20.39 14.92 39.31
CA THR A 784 -21.63 14.14 39.19
C THR A 784 -22.45 14.52 37.94
N LEU A 785 -22.45 15.80 37.54
CA LEU A 785 -23.09 16.24 36.30
C LEU A 785 -22.39 15.65 35.08
N LEU A 786 -21.05 15.64 35.05
CA LEU A 786 -20.24 15.01 34.01
C LEU A 786 -20.50 13.50 33.92
N LEU A 787 -20.60 12.81 35.06
CA LEU A 787 -20.98 11.38 35.10
C LEU A 787 -22.42 11.14 34.60
N SER A 788 -23.36 12.07 34.87
CA SER A 788 -24.74 11.94 34.39
C SER A 788 -24.88 12.19 32.88
N VAL A 789 -24.05 13.09 32.32
CA VAL A 789 -24.00 13.37 30.88
C VAL A 789 -23.43 12.16 30.13
N ASP A 790 -22.46 11.46 30.70
CA ASP A 790 -21.96 10.18 30.15
C ASP A 790 -23.06 9.10 30.14
N ASN A 791 -23.86 8.99 31.20
CA ASN A 791 -25.01 8.07 31.23
C ASN A 791 -26.14 8.48 30.26
N TRP A 792 -26.32 9.78 29.99
CA TRP A 792 -27.32 10.28 29.05
C TRP A 792 -26.87 10.13 27.59
N LEU A 793 -25.57 10.28 27.30
CA LEU A 793 -24.98 10.02 25.98
C LEU A 793 -24.85 8.51 25.67
N ALA A 794 -24.83 7.66 26.69
CA ALA A 794 -24.80 6.21 26.56
C ALA A 794 -26.17 5.56 26.28
N GLN A 795 -27.29 6.29 26.37
CA GLN A 795 -28.60 5.76 25.98
C GLN A 795 -28.82 5.84 24.46
N PRO A 796 -29.40 4.80 23.83
CA PRO A 796 -29.74 4.85 22.41
C PRO A 796 -30.81 5.92 22.18
N ARG A 797 -30.44 7.01 21.48
CA ARG A 797 -31.44 7.95 20.96
C ARG A 797 -32.26 7.24 19.88
N ARG A 798 -33.56 7.11 20.13
CA ARG A 798 -34.56 6.66 19.14
C ARG A 798 -34.63 7.59 17.95
#